data_AF-A0A3D1DM89-F1
#
_entry.id   AF-A0A3D1DM89-F1
#
_cell.length_a   1.000
_cell.length_b   1.000
_cell.length_c   1.000
_cell.angle_alpha   90.00
_cell.angle_beta   90.00
_cell.angle_gamma   90.00
#
_symmetry.space_group_name_H-M   'P 1'
#
loop_
_entity.id
_entity.type
_entity.pdbx_description
1 polymer ?
#
loop_
_entity_poly.entity_id
_entity_poly.type
_entity_poly.pdbx_seq_one_letter_code
_entity_poly.pdbx_strand_id
1 'polypeptide(L)'
;MASARHPQRSGWFSSVLSTTSLVALMVALVSTTATTAWGQLPRTRLTSVTPPVGQVGVTVEVTVAGADIDEVGVMSFSHAGITALQKTTESGGKKTPVANTFVVTIAKNVPAGLYDARVTGLFGASNPMTFAVTSREIVRESEGNNGYDEADEFALGKTVYGQINGAADVDYLKFTGKQGQRVVVDCQATRVDSSLHAICEIYSRVDGRVRQLSFARRQVGHDPVTDVTLPADGEYFVKIYDERFAGSVAHTYLLTAHTGPHIDFVRPAAGVPGTTGTFTLYGRNLPGGQPAGLMLDRRELQKLVVKIAVPKSTTDLSLSGIRVEPVSAGLDAFEYALKADNGVSNSVPIYFATGTMGVEVEPNNTAEKAQKIQVPGDVTGVLQKRGDEDIYEFSMKAGQVFWIEVFSQRIGAPADPYLIVDMVQVDKDGKEQAPKRVTAVDDNGTNLFANHFDTATDDPVYRFQSAGDAKYRVTVRDRNFQSVGSSRHVYRLSIRPEERDFRVVVLPLGQNTGQNSNTAQNYGIALRKGENFLCRALAFRRDGFNAAIEVTAEGLPKGVVCHGTTIGVGQTSAPLVFTATEDAPEMTTSVRLVAKARLDDPAKVTAADAAKKAVVAALAAVPKATAAIKPADDAVKKAQGLRTTAEKKYTADNKVSTDAAKAKTKTDKTAADTKKAADTAQTADTAAKKKATDTAKTAADTKKVSDTAQTADTAAKKKAADTAKAAADTKKAADDAAKKLTAAQAAAKKAADDAAKKKAAEAVKAATAVKA
;
A
#
# COMPACT_ATOMS: atom_id res chain seq x y z
N MET A 1 32.40 27.92 -75.97
CA MET A 1 32.90 26.55 -76.25
C MET A 1 31.73 25.61 -75.93
N ALA A 2 31.13 24.83 -76.83
CA ALA A 2 31.67 23.81 -77.75
C ALA A 2 32.35 22.65 -76.98
N SER A 3 32.07 21.34 -77.18
CA SER A 3 31.09 20.59 -78.02
C SER A 3 31.06 19.10 -77.53
N ALA A 4 30.24 18.12 -77.97
CA ALA A 4 29.27 18.02 -79.07
C ALA A 4 28.12 16.97 -78.82
N ARG A 5 27.23 16.88 -79.82
CA ARG A 5 26.05 16.02 -80.11
C ARG A 5 26.21 14.48 -80.09
N HIS A 6 25.15 13.76 -79.62
CA HIS A 6 24.46 12.56 -80.19
C HIS A 6 25.23 11.23 -80.54
N PRO A 7 24.53 10.09 -80.82
CA PRO A 7 23.34 9.49 -80.17
C PRO A 7 23.41 7.94 -80.00
N GLN A 8 22.32 7.33 -79.51
CA GLN A 8 21.89 5.91 -79.54
C GLN A 8 22.81 4.79 -80.11
N ARG A 9 22.77 3.64 -79.42
CA ARG A 9 22.58 2.33 -80.09
C ARG A 9 21.82 1.33 -79.23
N SER A 10 20.88 0.61 -79.83
CA SER A 10 20.18 -0.54 -79.23
C SER A 10 20.99 -1.82 -79.42
N GLY A 11 20.91 -2.73 -78.46
CA GLY A 11 21.56 -4.05 -78.52
C GLY A 11 20.70 -5.10 -77.84
N TRP A 12 20.09 -5.99 -78.63
CA TRP A 12 19.50 -7.22 -78.11
C TRP A 12 20.61 -8.16 -77.64
N PHE A 13 20.55 -8.59 -76.37
CA PHE A 13 21.25 -9.78 -75.91
C PHE A 13 20.23 -10.72 -75.28
N SER A 14 20.03 -11.87 -75.91
CA SER A 14 19.27 -12.97 -75.34
C SER A 14 20.15 -13.73 -74.35
N SER A 15 19.73 -13.85 -73.10
CA SER A 15 20.37 -14.71 -72.10
C SER A 15 19.37 -15.75 -71.61
N VAL A 16 19.66 -17.02 -71.90
CA VAL A 16 18.84 -18.15 -71.47
C VAL A 16 19.07 -18.38 -69.98
N LEU A 17 18.10 -18.01 -69.13
CA LEU A 17 18.08 -18.50 -67.75
C LEU A 17 17.72 -19.99 -67.76
N SER A 18 18.58 -20.82 -67.17
CA SER A 18 18.25 -22.22 -66.95
C SER A 18 17.15 -22.34 -65.88
N THR A 19 16.32 -23.38 -66.00
CA THR A 19 15.25 -23.67 -65.03
C THR A 19 15.78 -23.88 -63.61
N THR A 20 17.03 -24.32 -63.45
CA THR A 20 17.73 -24.40 -62.16
C THR A 20 17.94 -23.05 -61.47
N SER A 21 18.16 -21.96 -62.21
CA SER A 21 18.33 -20.62 -61.63
C SER A 21 17.01 -20.03 -61.11
N LEU A 22 15.88 -20.35 -61.76
CA LEU A 22 14.57 -19.89 -61.31
C LEU A 22 14.18 -20.50 -59.95
N VAL A 23 14.44 -21.79 -59.75
CA VAL A 23 14.15 -22.48 -58.48
C VAL A 23 15.03 -21.91 -57.35
N ALA A 24 16.32 -21.69 -57.61
CA ALA A 24 17.21 -21.08 -56.63
C ALA A 24 16.76 -19.65 -56.24
N LEU A 25 16.34 -18.85 -57.20
CA LEU A 25 15.86 -17.48 -56.95
C LEU A 25 14.51 -17.47 -56.20
N MET A 26 13.59 -18.39 -56.52
CA MET A 26 12.32 -18.53 -55.77
C MET A 26 12.55 -18.99 -54.33
N VAL A 27 13.43 -19.98 -54.10
CA VAL A 27 13.77 -20.43 -52.74
C VAL A 27 14.46 -19.31 -51.93
N ALA A 28 15.29 -18.50 -52.57
CA ALA A 28 15.90 -17.32 -51.94
C ALA A 28 14.86 -16.24 -51.59
N LEU A 29 13.93 -15.90 -52.50
CA LEU A 29 12.86 -14.92 -52.22
C LEU A 29 11.93 -15.40 -51.08
N VAL A 30 11.53 -16.67 -51.10
CA VAL A 30 10.65 -17.26 -50.07
C VAL A 30 11.32 -17.32 -48.68
N SER A 31 12.66 -17.32 -48.60
CA SER A 31 13.40 -17.36 -47.33
C SER A 31 13.87 -16.00 -46.80
N THR A 32 13.65 -14.89 -47.51
CA THR A 32 14.21 -13.56 -47.13
C THR A 32 13.19 -12.53 -46.61
N THR A 33 11.89 -12.80 -46.68
CA THR A 33 10.84 -11.89 -46.12
C THR A 33 9.92 -12.55 -45.09
N ALA A 34 10.43 -13.54 -44.35
CA ALA A 34 9.77 -14.04 -43.13
C ALA A 34 9.98 -13.09 -41.93
N THR A 35 9.83 -11.77 -42.15
CA THR A 35 9.65 -10.82 -41.04
C THR A 35 8.35 -11.16 -40.35
N THR A 36 8.44 -11.71 -39.13
CA THR A 36 7.27 -11.94 -38.29
C THR A 36 6.66 -10.60 -37.93
N ALA A 37 5.65 -10.18 -38.70
CA ALA A 37 4.88 -8.98 -38.41
C ALA A 37 4.18 -9.20 -37.06
N TRP A 38 4.73 -8.64 -35.99
CA TRP A 38 4.09 -8.55 -34.68
C TRP A 38 2.98 -7.51 -34.75
N GLY A 39 1.95 -7.83 -35.52
CA GLY A 39 0.77 -7.00 -35.76
C GLY A 39 -0.02 -6.85 -34.48
N GLN A 40 0.30 -5.83 -33.69
CA GLN A 40 -0.54 -5.39 -32.59
C GLN A 40 -1.93 -5.07 -33.15
N LEU A 41 -2.94 -5.84 -32.74
CA LEU A 41 -4.31 -5.65 -33.20
C LEU A 41 -4.80 -4.24 -32.79
N PRO A 42 -5.41 -3.46 -33.71
CA PRO A 42 -5.85 -2.09 -33.46
C PRO A 42 -6.81 -2.04 -32.28
N ARG A 43 -6.66 -1.02 -31.42
CA ARG A 43 -7.36 -0.84 -30.13
C ARG A 43 -7.78 0.62 -30.01
N THR A 44 -9.09 0.88 -29.94
CA THR A 44 -9.65 2.22 -29.83
C THR A 44 -8.98 3.02 -28.72
N ARG A 45 -8.34 4.13 -29.10
CA ARG A 45 -7.58 5.01 -28.20
C ARG A 45 -8.04 6.44 -28.42
N LEU A 46 -8.63 7.02 -27.38
CA LEU A 46 -9.18 8.37 -27.35
C LEU A 46 -8.08 9.35 -26.95
N THR A 47 -7.80 10.35 -27.78
CA THR A 47 -6.74 11.36 -27.52
C THR A 47 -7.29 12.77 -27.34
N SER A 48 -8.53 13.05 -27.76
CA SER A 48 -9.22 14.29 -27.42
C SER A 48 -10.73 14.11 -27.32
N VAL A 49 -11.34 14.97 -26.50
CA VAL A 49 -12.78 15.20 -26.38
C VAL A 49 -12.96 16.71 -26.52
N THR A 50 -13.74 17.16 -27.50
CA THR A 50 -13.76 18.57 -27.94
C THR A 50 -15.21 19.05 -28.09
N PRO A 51 -15.71 19.97 -27.24
CA PRO A 51 -15.05 20.53 -26.06
C PRO A 51 -14.82 19.48 -24.96
N PRO A 52 -13.78 19.62 -24.12
CA PRO A 52 -13.54 18.73 -22.96
C PRO A 52 -14.44 19.08 -21.76
N VAL A 53 -15.53 19.82 -21.98
CA VAL A 53 -16.36 20.43 -20.94
C VAL A 53 -17.83 20.52 -21.37
N GLY A 54 -18.75 20.44 -20.41
CA GLY A 54 -20.14 20.84 -20.58
C GLY A 54 -20.75 21.46 -19.32
N GLN A 55 -21.89 22.14 -19.48
CA GLN A 55 -22.56 22.84 -18.38
C GLN A 55 -23.67 21.98 -17.75
N VAL A 56 -23.82 22.05 -16.43
CA VAL A 56 -24.89 21.36 -15.69
C VAL A 56 -26.27 21.73 -16.23
N GLY A 57 -27.06 20.73 -16.63
CA GLY A 57 -28.41 20.93 -17.16
C GLY A 57 -28.47 21.26 -18.66
N VAL A 58 -27.35 21.23 -19.38
CA VAL A 58 -27.23 21.63 -20.78
C VAL A 58 -26.90 20.41 -21.67
N THR A 59 -27.28 20.50 -22.95
CA THR A 59 -26.87 19.57 -24.01
C THR A 59 -25.79 20.25 -24.87
N VAL A 60 -24.68 19.56 -25.10
CA VAL A 60 -23.51 20.05 -25.85
C VAL A 60 -23.12 19.06 -26.95
N GLU A 61 -22.72 19.57 -28.12
CA GLU A 61 -22.15 18.76 -29.19
C GLU A 61 -20.66 18.56 -28.94
N VAL A 62 -20.20 17.32 -29.01
CA VAL A 62 -18.83 16.90 -28.69
C VAL A 62 -18.27 16.04 -29.80
N THR A 63 -17.13 16.45 -30.35
CA THR A 63 -16.35 15.67 -31.31
C THR A 63 -15.20 14.97 -30.59
N VAL A 64 -14.86 13.75 -31.01
CA VAL A 64 -13.73 12.97 -30.48
C VAL A 64 -12.66 12.74 -31.54
N ALA A 65 -11.40 12.64 -31.12
CA ALA A 65 -10.30 12.21 -31.97
C ALA A 65 -9.40 11.20 -31.25
N GLY A 66 -8.65 10.41 -32.03
CA GLY A 66 -7.95 9.25 -31.52
C GLY A 66 -7.36 8.36 -32.62
N ALA A 67 -6.82 7.22 -32.20
CA ALA A 67 -6.37 6.14 -33.08
C ALA A 67 -7.30 4.94 -32.95
N ASP A 68 -7.47 4.18 -34.04
CA ASP A 68 -8.31 2.98 -34.10
C ASP A 68 -9.78 3.26 -33.66
N ILE A 69 -10.30 4.45 -34.03
CA ILE A 69 -11.65 4.94 -33.67
C ILE A 69 -12.74 4.57 -34.69
N ASP A 70 -12.46 3.56 -35.50
CA ASP A 70 -13.35 3.03 -36.53
C ASP A 70 -14.70 2.58 -35.95
N GLU A 71 -15.79 2.95 -36.63
CA GLU A 71 -17.18 2.66 -36.25
C GLU A 71 -17.56 3.07 -34.79
N VAL A 72 -16.89 4.08 -34.22
CA VAL A 72 -17.24 4.64 -32.90
C VAL A 72 -18.68 5.18 -32.90
N GLY A 73 -19.55 4.47 -32.19
CA GLY A 73 -21.00 4.71 -32.14
C GLY A 73 -21.57 4.90 -30.74
N VAL A 74 -20.79 4.60 -29.69
CA VAL A 74 -21.19 4.79 -28.29
C VAL A 74 -20.17 5.68 -27.59
N MET A 75 -20.66 6.65 -26.80
CA MET A 75 -19.88 7.42 -25.84
C MET A 75 -20.50 7.22 -24.45
N SER A 76 -19.67 7.03 -23.43
CA SER A 76 -20.09 6.73 -22.06
C SER A 76 -19.26 7.49 -21.02
N PHE A 77 -19.83 7.68 -19.83
CA PHE A 77 -19.23 8.47 -18.75
C PHE A 77 -19.24 7.73 -17.41
N SER A 78 -18.34 8.11 -16.48
CA SER A 78 -18.33 7.54 -15.11
C SER A 78 -19.55 7.89 -14.25
N HIS A 79 -20.36 8.88 -14.65
CA HIS A 79 -21.58 9.29 -13.94
C HIS A 79 -22.82 9.17 -14.82
N ALA A 80 -23.77 8.32 -14.42
CA ALA A 80 -24.97 7.97 -15.20
C ALA A 80 -25.93 9.14 -15.51
N GLY A 81 -25.78 10.28 -14.83
CA GLY A 81 -26.50 11.53 -15.17
C GLY A 81 -25.90 12.29 -16.36
N ILE A 82 -24.79 11.84 -16.94
CA ILE A 82 -24.22 12.33 -18.19
C ILE A 82 -24.44 11.26 -19.26
N THR A 83 -25.18 11.59 -20.31
CA THR A 83 -25.53 10.64 -21.38
C THR A 83 -25.11 11.18 -22.73
N ALA A 84 -24.91 10.31 -23.72
CA ALA A 84 -24.59 10.70 -25.09
C ALA A 84 -25.38 9.89 -26.11
N LEU A 85 -25.72 10.55 -27.22
CA LEU A 85 -26.25 9.92 -28.43
C LEU A 85 -25.33 10.28 -29.60
N GLN A 86 -25.06 9.34 -30.51
CA GLN A 86 -24.32 9.65 -31.73
C GLN A 86 -25.10 10.67 -32.56
N LYS A 87 -24.45 11.75 -33.01
CA LYS A 87 -25.10 12.76 -33.85
C LYS A 87 -25.47 12.13 -35.20
N THR A 88 -26.64 12.50 -35.73
CA THR A 88 -27.08 12.06 -37.06
C THR A 88 -27.52 13.26 -37.90
N THR A 89 -27.36 13.13 -39.22
CA THR A 89 -27.99 14.00 -40.22
C THR A 89 -29.08 13.24 -40.95
N GLU A 90 -30.14 13.93 -41.36
CA GLU A 90 -31.22 13.38 -42.18
C GLU A 90 -31.09 13.87 -43.63
N SER A 91 -31.17 12.95 -44.58
CA SER A 91 -31.31 13.27 -46.00
C SER A 91 -32.15 12.19 -46.68
N GLY A 92 -33.14 12.59 -47.50
CA GLY A 92 -34.06 11.66 -48.16
C GLY A 92 -34.83 10.73 -47.20
N GLY A 93 -35.06 11.15 -45.95
CA GLY A 93 -35.68 10.34 -44.90
C GLY A 93 -34.74 9.31 -44.23
N LYS A 94 -33.47 9.22 -44.64
CA LYS A 94 -32.46 8.35 -44.02
C LYS A 94 -31.63 9.13 -43.00
N LYS A 95 -31.61 8.65 -41.75
CA LYS A 95 -30.62 9.04 -40.74
C LYS A 95 -29.26 8.43 -41.07
N THR A 96 -28.23 9.25 -41.08
CA THR A 96 -26.83 8.84 -41.26
C THR A 96 -26.01 9.40 -40.09
N PRO A 97 -25.18 8.59 -39.42
CA PRO A 97 -24.26 9.08 -38.39
C PRO A 97 -23.32 10.17 -38.90
N VAL A 98 -23.09 11.18 -38.06
CA VAL A 98 -21.95 12.10 -38.20
C VAL A 98 -20.76 11.42 -37.51
N ALA A 99 -19.70 11.15 -38.27
CA ALA A 99 -18.53 10.44 -37.77
C ALA A 99 -17.92 11.17 -36.57
N ASN A 100 -17.57 10.41 -35.53
CA ASN A 100 -16.87 10.88 -34.32
C ASN A 100 -17.56 12.03 -33.56
N THR A 101 -18.87 12.25 -33.76
CA THR A 101 -19.60 13.35 -33.12
C THR A 101 -20.80 12.85 -32.30
N PHE A 102 -20.92 13.36 -31.08
CA PHE A 102 -21.92 12.98 -30.09
C PHE A 102 -22.68 14.21 -29.58
N VAL A 103 -23.95 14.00 -29.23
CA VAL A 103 -24.79 14.95 -28.52
C VAL A 103 -24.84 14.52 -27.06
N VAL A 104 -24.06 15.20 -26.21
CA VAL A 104 -23.89 14.89 -24.78
C VAL A 104 -24.89 15.73 -23.97
N THR A 105 -25.62 15.10 -23.05
CA THR A 105 -26.60 15.77 -22.18
C THR A 105 -26.24 15.56 -20.72
N ILE A 106 -26.15 16.64 -19.97
CA ILE A 106 -25.77 16.65 -18.55
C ILE A 106 -27.02 16.96 -17.71
N ALA A 107 -27.46 16.03 -16.88
CA ALA A 107 -28.64 16.24 -16.04
C ALA A 107 -28.41 17.33 -14.96
N LYS A 108 -29.48 18.02 -14.54
CA LYS A 108 -29.42 19.15 -13.58
C LYS A 108 -28.92 18.77 -12.18
N ASN A 109 -28.85 17.48 -11.86
CA ASN A 109 -28.37 16.94 -10.59
C ASN A 109 -26.95 16.36 -10.67
N VAL A 110 -26.28 16.41 -11.83
CA VAL A 110 -24.85 16.10 -11.94
C VAL A 110 -24.07 17.20 -11.20
N PRO A 111 -23.19 16.87 -10.24
CA PRO A 111 -22.29 17.84 -9.64
C PRO A 111 -21.38 18.52 -10.68
N ALA A 112 -20.86 19.71 -10.35
CA ALA A 112 -19.68 20.19 -11.05
C ALA A 112 -18.47 19.33 -10.62
N GLY A 113 -17.64 18.91 -11.57
CA GLY A 113 -16.59 17.91 -11.31
C GLY A 113 -15.87 17.43 -12.57
N LEU A 114 -15.15 16.31 -12.44
CA LEU A 114 -14.30 15.71 -13.48
C LEU A 114 -14.68 14.24 -13.66
N TYR A 115 -15.08 13.86 -14.87
CA TYR A 115 -15.63 12.54 -15.15
C TYR A 115 -14.85 11.83 -16.27
N ASP A 116 -14.61 10.52 -16.16
CA ASP A 116 -14.15 9.71 -17.30
C ASP A 116 -15.14 9.87 -18.45
N ALA A 117 -14.66 10.23 -19.63
CA ALA A 117 -15.33 10.01 -20.91
C ALA A 117 -14.63 8.88 -21.66
N ARG A 118 -15.42 7.99 -22.27
CA ARG A 118 -14.93 6.85 -23.09
C ARG A 118 -15.78 6.69 -24.33
N VAL A 119 -15.19 6.15 -25.39
CA VAL A 119 -15.90 5.77 -26.62
C VAL A 119 -15.72 4.28 -26.92
N THR A 120 -16.72 3.68 -27.57
CA THR A 120 -16.68 2.30 -28.05
C THR A 120 -17.00 2.25 -29.54
N GLY A 121 -16.16 1.56 -30.30
CA GLY A 121 -16.30 1.28 -31.73
C GLY A 121 -15.86 -0.14 -32.09
N LEU A 122 -15.51 -0.36 -33.36
CA LEU A 122 -15.12 -1.68 -33.91
C LEU A 122 -13.98 -2.35 -33.12
N PHE A 123 -13.06 -1.55 -32.57
CA PHE A 123 -11.87 -2.02 -31.85
C PHE A 123 -11.99 -1.93 -30.32
N GLY A 124 -13.23 -1.88 -29.82
CA GLY A 124 -13.57 -1.96 -28.40
C GLY A 124 -13.71 -0.60 -27.71
N ALA A 125 -13.63 -0.61 -26.38
CA ALA A 125 -13.77 0.58 -25.54
C ALA A 125 -12.42 1.26 -25.27
N SER A 126 -12.41 2.60 -25.25
CA SER A 126 -11.20 3.40 -25.13
C SER A 126 -10.59 3.47 -23.72
N ASN A 127 -9.36 3.99 -23.66
CA ASN A 127 -8.87 4.68 -22.46
C ASN A 127 -9.86 5.79 -22.05
N PRO A 128 -9.91 6.19 -20.77
CA PRO A 128 -10.61 7.40 -20.40
C PRO A 128 -9.87 8.64 -20.92
N MET A 129 -10.63 9.71 -21.09
CA MET A 129 -10.16 11.10 -21.10
C MET A 129 -11.05 11.88 -20.11
N THR A 130 -10.51 12.89 -19.44
CA THR A 130 -11.30 13.73 -18.54
C THR A 130 -12.30 14.60 -19.30
N PHE A 131 -13.55 14.61 -18.85
CA PHE A 131 -14.60 15.53 -19.27
C PHE A 131 -15.10 16.31 -18.06
N ALA A 132 -14.92 17.63 -18.10
CA ALA A 132 -15.31 18.52 -17.01
C ALA A 132 -16.81 18.87 -17.07
N VAL A 133 -17.45 18.98 -15.90
CA VAL A 133 -18.78 19.54 -15.77
C VAL A 133 -18.72 20.80 -14.92
N THR A 134 -19.21 21.92 -15.45
CA THR A 134 -19.23 23.22 -14.75
C THR A 134 -20.66 23.70 -14.49
N SER A 135 -20.87 24.40 -13.38
CA SER A 135 -22.11 25.12 -13.10
C SER A 135 -22.19 26.49 -13.78
N ARG A 136 -21.09 26.94 -14.40
CA ARG A 136 -20.95 28.25 -15.05
C ARG A 136 -21.33 28.19 -16.52
N GLU A 137 -21.72 29.33 -17.07
CA GLU A 137 -21.88 29.48 -18.51
C GLU A 137 -20.53 29.29 -19.21
N ILE A 138 -20.51 28.50 -20.28
CA ILE A 138 -19.32 28.26 -21.09
C ILE A 138 -19.32 29.20 -22.29
N VAL A 139 -18.20 29.88 -22.51
CA VAL A 139 -17.90 30.57 -23.77
C VAL A 139 -16.67 29.93 -24.42
N ARG A 140 -16.48 30.13 -25.72
CA ARG A 140 -15.25 29.75 -26.43
C ARG A 140 -14.53 31.02 -26.89
N GLU A 141 -13.20 30.98 -26.91
CA GLU A 141 -12.34 32.01 -27.50
C GLU A 141 -12.60 32.23 -29.01
N SER A 142 -11.97 33.25 -29.58
CA SER A 142 -11.83 33.41 -31.03
C SER A 142 -10.36 33.53 -31.45
N GLU A 143 -9.99 32.77 -32.48
CA GLU A 143 -8.62 32.69 -33.00
C GLU A 143 -8.16 34.03 -33.59
N GLY A 144 -6.93 34.44 -33.29
CA GLY A 144 -6.39 35.77 -33.65
C GLY A 144 -6.39 36.79 -32.50
N ASN A 145 -6.73 36.36 -31.28
CA ASN A 145 -6.68 37.11 -30.02
C ASN A 145 -5.26 37.35 -29.45
N ASN A 146 -4.23 37.43 -30.31
CA ASN A 146 -2.81 37.28 -29.93
C ASN A 146 -2.16 38.55 -29.33
N GLY A 147 -2.95 39.61 -29.07
CA GLY A 147 -2.49 40.85 -28.45
C GLY A 147 -3.59 41.65 -27.72
N TYR A 148 -3.18 42.65 -26.95
CA TYR A 148 -4.08 43.49 -26.12
C TYR A 148 -5.20 44.20 -26.89
N ASP A 149 -4.98 44.52 -28.17
CA ASP A 149 -5.97 45.20 -29.02
C ASP A 149 -6.90 44.19 -29.75
N GLU A 150 -6.60 42.90 -29.65
CA GLU A 150 -7.31 41.78 -30.30
C GLU A 150 -8.04 40.89 -29.27
N ALA A 151 -7.91 41.20 -27.97
CA ALA A 151 -8.26 40.30 -26.87
C ALA A 151 -9.77 39.99 -26.75
N ASP A 152 -10.11 38.70 -26.62
CA ASP A 152 -11.49 38.20 -26.50
C ASP A 152 -12.18 38.73 -25.23
N GLU A 153 -13.35 39.36 -25.36
CA GLU A 153 -14.10 39.83 -24.20
C GLU A 153 -14.97 38.73 -23.57
N PHE A 154 -14.80 38.52 -22.27
CA PHE A 154 -15.66 37.64 -21.48
C PHE A 154 -16.10 38.26 -20.16
N ALA A 155 -17.27 37.85 -19.68
CA ALA A 155 -17.82 38.32 -18.40
C ALA A 155 -17.27 37.49 -17.23
N LEU A 156 -16.95 38.18 -16.12
CA LEU A 156 -16.61 37.52 -14.85
C LEU A 156 -17.70 36.54 -14.42
N GLY A 157 -17.27 35.35 -13.99
CA GLY A 157 -18.14 34.26 -13.55
C GLY A 157 -18.45 33.19 -14.60
N LYS A 158 -18.09 33.42 -15.88
CA LYS A 158 -18.12 32.40 -16.95
C LYS A 158 -16.86 31.52 -16.94
N THR A 159 -16.90 30.41 -17.68
CA THR A 159 -15.74 29.58 -18.00
C THR A 159 -15.45 29.71 -19.50
N VAL A 160 -14.25 30.17 -19.87
CA VAL A 160 -13.73 30.18 -21.24
C VAL A 160 -13.13 28.81 -21.53
N TYR A 161 -13.59 28.14 -22.59
CA TYR A 161 -12.86 27.02 -23.20
C TYR A 161 -11.92 27.59 -24.27
N GLY A 162 -10.63 27.31 -24.13
CA GLY A 162 -9.61 27.75 -25.07
C GLY A 162 -8.55 26.71 -25.45
N GLN A 163 -7.66 27.06 -26.38
CA GLN A 163 -6.71 26.14 -27.02
C GLN A 163 -5.50 26.87 -27.63
N ILE A 164 -4.32 26.76 -26.99
CA ILE A 164 -3.05 27.25 -27.52
C ILE A 164 -2.64 26.40 -28.74
N ASN A 165 -2.96 26.84 -29.94
CA ASN A 165 -3.05 26.02 -31.15
C ASN A 165 -1.81 26.12 -32.06
N GLY A 166 -0.78 26.85 -31.63
CA GLY A 166 0.48 27.00 -32.38
C GLY A 166 1.73 27.07 -31.51
N ALA A 167 2.90 26.84 -32.10
CA ALA A 167 4.17 27.10 -31.42
C ALA A 167 4.35 28.62 -31.21
N ALA A 168 4.63 29.02 -29.96
CA ALA A 168 4.65 30.41 -29.49
C ALA A 168 3.32 31.19 -29.62
N ASP A 169 2.20 30.49 -29.70
CA ASP A 169 0.86 31.05 -29.60
C ASP A 169 0.52 31.50 -28.16
N VAL A 170 -0.29 32.56 -28.03
CA VAL A 170 -0.56 33.28 -26.78
C VAL A 170 -1.94 33.93 -26.83
N ASP A 171 -2.90 33.40 -26.06
CA ASP A 171 -4.22 34.02 -25.94
C ASP A 171 -4.18 35.26 -25.04
N TYR A 172 -4.78 36.36 -25.50
CA TYR A 172 -5.22 37.44 -24.64
C TYR A 172 -6.75 37.42 -24.53
N LEU A 173 -7.23 37.26 -23.30
CA LEU A 173 -8.63 37.40 -22.92
C LEU A 173 -8.78 38.70 -22.11
N LYS A 174 -9.94 39.35 -22.15
CA LYS A 174 -10.21 40.56 -21.34
C LYS A 174 -11.56 40.50 -20.63
N PHE A 175 -11.62 41.12 -19.45
CA PHE A 175 -12.85 41.30 -18.69
C PHE A 175 -12.92 42.72 -18.10
N THR A 176 -14.13 43.27 -18.01
CA THR A 176 -14.38 44.51 -17.24
C THR A 176 -14.57 44.18 -15.77
N GLY A 177 -13.92 44.94 -14.88
CA GLY A 177 -14.03 44.79 -13.42
C GLY A 177 -14.13 46.11 -12.67
N LYS A 178 -14.38 46.02 -11.35
CA LYS A 178 -14.58 47.17 -10.45
C LYS A 178 -13.50 47.27 -9.37
N GLN A 179 -13.18 48.49 -8.96
CA GLN A 179 -12.16 48.76 -7.94
C GLN A 179 -12.43 47.96 -6.66
N GLY A 180 -11.39 47.35 -6.10
CA GLY A 180 -11.46 46.57 -4.86
C GLY A 180 -12.05 45.16 -5.00
N GLN A 181 -12.61 44.78 -6.16
CA GLN A 181 -12.97 43.38 -6.41
C GLN A 181 -11.72 42.50 -6.35
N ARG A 182 -11.81 41.37 -5.65
CA ARG A 182 -10.80 40.32 -5.68
C ARG A 182 -11.23 39.24 -6.67
N VAL A 183 -10.54 39.15 -7.80
CA VAL A 183 -10.78 38.15 -8.85
C VAL A 183 -9.80 37.01 -8.69
N VAL A 184 -10.32 35.79 -8.60
CA VAL A 184 -9.56 34.55 -8.73
C VAL A 184 -9.67 34.09 -10.18
N VAL A 185 -8.56 33.68 -10.79
CA VAL A 185 -8.54 33.10 -12.14
C VAL A 185 -7.99 31.68 -12.04
N ASP A 186 -8.88 30.70 -12.09
CA ASP A 186 -8.53 29.27 -12.14
C ASP A 186 -8.42 28.83 -13.61
N CYS A 187 -7.26 28.35 -14.03
CA CYS A 187 -7.03 27.86 -15.39
C CYS A 187 -6.74 26.37 -15.34
N GLN A 188 -7.69 25.55 -15.79
CA GLN A 188 -7.61 24.09 -15.72
C GLN A 188 -7.06 23.55 -17.05
N ALA A 189 -5.95 22.84 -17.02
CA ALA A 189 -5.29 22.29 -18.21
C ALA A 189 -4.89 20.82 -17.96
N THR A 190 -3.87 20.57 -17.12
CA THR A 190 -3.49 19.22 -16.70
C THR A 190 -4.62 18.53 -15.92
N ARG A 191 -5.48 19.30 -15.23
CA ARG A 191 -6.73 18.80 -14.63
C ARG A 191 -7.77 18.28 -15.63
N VAL A 192 -7.63 18.56 -16.93
CA VAL A 192 -8.50 18.08 -18.02
C VAL A 192 -7.72 17.35 -19.12
N ASP A 193 -6.61 16.69 -18.74
CA ASP A 193 -5.71 15.91 -19.61
C ASP A 193 -5.12 16.67 -20.80
N SER A 194 -5.03 18.00 -20.71
CA SER A 194 -4.31 18.84 -21.67
C SER A 194 -2.80 18.67 -21.56
N SER A 195 -2.11 18.84 -22.68
CA SER A 195 -0.64 18.93 -22.76
C SER A 195 -0.09 20.30 -22.31
N LEU A 196 -0.96 21.30 -22.14
CA LEU A 196 -0.59 22.67 -21.81
C LEU A 196 -0.07 22.81 -20.38
N HIS A 197 1.20 23.22 -20.23
CA HIS A 197 1.79 23.64 -18.97
C HIS A 197 1.52 25.14 -18.78
N ALA A 198 0.26 25.50 -18.52
CA ALA A 198 -0.20 26.89 -18.56
C ALA A 198 0.55 27.83 -17.60
N ILE A 199 0.94 29.00 -18.12
CA ILE A 199 1.23 30.21 -17.36
C ILE A 199 0.03 31.16 -17.51
N CYS A 200 -0.37 31.80 -16.41
CA CYS A 200 -1.41 32.83 -16.41
C CYS A 200 -0.85 34.15 -15.86
N GLU A 201 -1.01 35.22 -16.62
CA GLU A 201 -0.59 36.57 -16.25
C GLU A 201 -1.79 37.51 -16.31
N ILE A 202 -1.93 38.43 -15.34
CA ILE A 202 -3.00 39.44 -15.34
C ILE A 202 -2.40 40.84 -15.44
N TYR A 203 -2.94 41.65 -16.35
CA TYR A 203 -2.47 43.00 -16.67
C TYR A 203 -3.61 44.05 -16.58
N SER A 204 -3.22 45.30 -16.33
CA SER A 204 -4.02 46.49 -16.63
C SER A 204 -3.30 47.37 -17.64
N ARG A 205 -4.06 48.02 -18.52
CA ARG A 205 -3.56 48.97 -19.53
C ARG A 205 -4.24 50.32 -19.33
N VAL A 206 -3.49 51.33 -18.87
CA VAL A 206 -4.02 52.67 -18.53
C VAL A 206 -3.05 53.72 -19.08
N ASP A 207 -3.56 54.73 -19.79
CA ASP A 207 -2.76 55.80 -20.41
C ASP A 207 -1.59 55.28 -21.27
N GLY A 208 -1.83 54.20 -22.03
CA GLY A 208 -0.82 53.51 -22.83
C GLY A 208 0.20 52.66 -22.03
N ARG A 209 0.16 52.70 -20.69
CA ARG A 209 1.06 51.93 -19.82
C ARG A 209 0.46 50.57 -19.49
N VAL A 210 1.19 49.51 -19.85
CA VAL A 210 0.87 48.13 -19.43
C VAL A 210 1.54 47.85 -18.08
N ARG A 211 0.77 47.28 -17.14
CA ARG A 211 1.27 46.87 -15.81
C ARG A 211 0.78 45.47 -15.47
N GLN A 212 1.70 44.55 -15.17
CA GLN A 212 1.36 43.27 -14.58
C GLN A 212 0.88 43.46 -13.13
N LEU A 213 -0.26 42.86 -12.82
CA LEU A 213 -0.89 42.86 -11.50
C LEU A 213 -0.72 41.53 -10.77
N SER A 214 -0.57 40.44 -11.51
CA SER A 214 -0.38 39.10 -10.97
C SER A 214 0.20 38.12 -12.00
N PHE A 215 0.80 37.05 -11.51
CA PHE A 215 1.47 35.99 -12.27
C PHE A 215 1.23 34.65 -11.56
N ALA A 216 1.00 33.59 -12.32
CA ALA A 216 0.76 32.25 -11.81
C ALA A 216 1.27 31.17 -12.77
N ARG A 217 1.83 30.10 -12.20
CA ARG A 217 2.14 28.82 -12.86
C ARG A 217 2.23 27.75 -11.78
N ARG A 218 1.82 26.51 -12.08
CA ARG A 218 2.02 25.35 -11.19
C ARG A 218 1.46 25.55 -9.76
N GLN A 219 0.29 26.17 -9.63
CA GLN A 219 -0.41 26.25 -8.35
C GLN A 219 -1.05 24.90 -7.97
N VAL A 220 -1.62 24.18 -8.94
CA VAL A 220 -2.27 22.86 -8.76
C VAL A 220 -1.70 21.89 -9.79
N GLY A 221 -0.69 21.11 -9.40
CA GLY A 221 0.12 20.35 -10.38
C GLY A 221 0.85 21.33 -11.30
N HIS A 222 0.57 21.29 -12.61
CA HIS A 222 1.06 22.29 -13.56
C HIS A 222 0.12 23.51 -13.75
N ASP A 223 -1.11 23.44 -13.26
CA ASP A 223 -2.15 24.45 -13.55
C ASP A 223 -2.00 25.73 -12.70
N PRO A 224 -2.19 26.94 -13.29
CA PRO A 224 -2.15 28.20 -12.55
C PRO A 224 -3.48 28.59 -11.91
N VAL A 225 -3.40 29.18 -10.72
CA VAL A 225 -4.55 29.73 -9.97
C VAL A 225 -4.23 31.14 -9.46
N THR A 226 -4.52 32.13 -10.29
CA THR A 226 -4.14 33.53 -10.06
C THR A 226 -5.11 34.22 -9.08
N ASP A 227 -4.61 35.19 -8.32
CA ASP A 227 -5.40 36.10 -7.47
C ASP A 227 -5.06 37.55 -7.84
N VAL A 228 -6.04 38.45 -7.84
CA VAL A 228 -5.81 39.89 -8.04
C VAL A 228 -6.90 40.72 -7.35
N THR A 229 -6.49 41.77 -6.62
CA THR A 229 -7.40 42.85 -6.21
C THR A 229 -7.31 43.96 -7.25
N LEU A 230 -8.42 44.30 -7.88
CA LEU A 230 -8.46 45.25 -9.00
C LEU A 230 -8.21 46.69 -8.49
N PRO A 231 -7.17 47.40 -8.98
CA PRO A 231 -6.79 48.72 -8.47
C PRO A 231 -7.76 49.85 -8.83
N ALA A 232 -8.58 49.68 -9.87
CA ALA A 232 -9.53 50.67 -10.39
C ALA A 232 -10.73 49.99 -11.07
N ASP A 233 -11.72 50.79 -11.48
CA ASP A 233 -12.69 50.39 -12.50
C ASP A 233 -12.02 50.36 -13.87
N GLY A 234 -12.32 49.35 -14.70
CA GLY A 234 -11.82 49.28 -16.08
C GLY A 234 -11.69 47.88 -16.65
N GLU A 235 -11.05 47.80 -17.82
CA GLU A 235 -10.66 46.54 -18.47
C GLU A 235 -9.38 45.95 -17.86
N TYR A 236 -9.38 44.63 -17.72
CA TYR A 236 -8.24 43.84 -17.28
C TYR A 236 -8.01 42.69 -18.25
N PHE A 237 -6.75 42.43 -18.56
CA PHE A 237 -6.33 41.45 -19.54
C PHE A 237 -5.73 40.24 -18.83
N VAL A 238 -6.15 39.04 -19.23
CA VAL A 238 -5.55 37.77 -18.86
C VAL A 238 -4.80 37.25 -20.07
N LYS A 239 -3.54 36.86 -19.87
CA LYS A 239 -2.68 36.28 -20.91
C LYS A 239 -2.39 34.82 -20.54
N ILE A 240 -2.64 33.91 -21.47
CA ILE A 240 -2.41 32.45 -21.32
C ILE A 240 -1.42 31.99 -22.37
N TYR A 241 -0.46 31.16 -21.97
CA TYR A 241 0.52 30.53 -22.86
C TYR A 241 1.18 29.33 -22.19
N ASP A 242 1.82 28.46 -22.97
CA ASP A 242 2.59 27.32 -22.46
C ASP A 242 3.94 27.74 -21.86
N GLU A 243 4.34 27.11 -20.75
CA GLU A 243 5.63 27.35 -20.07
C GLU A 243 6.87 27.13 -20.95
N ARG A 244 6.76 26.37 -22.05
CA ARG A 244 7.80 26.14 -23.05
C ARG A 244 7.50 26.79 -24.41
N PHE A 245 6.41 27.56 -24.52
CA PHE A 245 5.86 28.07 -25.79
C PHE A 245 5.52 26.96 -26.81
N ALA A 246 5.14 25.76 -26.33
CA ALA A 246 4.52 24.74 -27.16
C ALA A 246 3.02 25.04 -27.38
N GLY A 247 2.45 24.47 -28.45
CA GLY A 247 1.02 24.54 -28.73
C GLY A 247 0.61 23.52 -29.79
N SER A 248 -0.65 23.09 -29.71
CA SER A 248 -1.32 22.17 -30.63
C SER A 248 -2.79 21.99 -30.21
N VAL A 249 -3.56 21.25 -31.01
CA VAL A 249 -4.92 20.83 -30.64
C VAL A 249 -5.05 20.09 -29.29
N ALA A 250 -3.95 19.64 -28.69
CA ALA A 250 -3.91 19.01 -27.36
C ALA A 250 -3.57 19.98 -26.20
N HIS A 251 -3.34 21.27 -26.47
CA HIS A 251 -2.99 22.30 -25.49
C HIS A 251 -4.23 23.15 -25.11
N THR A 252 -5.32 22.47 -24.77
CA THR A 252 -6.59 23.09 -24.33
C THR A 252 -6.54 23.61 -22.90
N TYR A 253 -7.45 24.51 -22.53
CA TYR A 253 -7.69 24.90 -21.14
C TYR A 253 -9.14 25.31 -20.89
N LEU A 254 -9.52 25.32 -19.60
CA LEU A 254 -10.76 25.88 -19.09
C LEU A 254 -10.43 27.00 -18.10
N LEU A 255 -10.58 28.26 -18.52
CA LEU A 255 -10.27 29.43 -17.71
C LEU A 255 -11.53 30.00 -17.06
N THR A 256 -11.50 30.18 -15.74
CA THR A 256 -12.62 30.74 -14.97
C THR A 256 -12.14 31.90 -14.11
N ALA A 257 -12.44 33.13 -14.52
CA ALA A 257 -12.24 34.33 -13.70
C ALA A 257 -13.50 34.62 -12.87
N HIS A 258 -13.40 34.66 -11.54
CA HIS A 258 -14.57 34.82 -10.66
C HIS A 258 -14.31 35.58 -9.36
N THR A 259 -15.38 36.17 -8.81
CA THR A 259 -15.47 36.77 -7.47
C THR A 259 -16.20 35.87 -6.44
N GLY A 260 -16.60 34.66 -6.86
CA GLY A 260 -17.08 33.60 -5.96
C GLY A 260 -15.96 32.98 -5.10
N PRO A 261 -16.29 32.12 -4.12
CA PRO A 261 -15.32 31.56 -3.17
C PRO A 261 -14.29 30.63 -3.83
N HIS A 262 -13.11 30.57 -3.23
CA HIS A 262 -12.04 29.62 -3.54
C HIS A 262 -11.42 29.13 -2.23
N ILE A 263 -11.21 27.83 -2.07
CA ILE A 263 -10.57 27.24 -0.88
C ILE A 263 -9.14 26.85 -1.26
N ASP A 264 -8.16 27.47 -0.60
CA ASP A 264 -6.74 27.16 -0.75
C ASP A 264 -6.33 25.95 0.10
N PHE A 265 -6.88 25.81 1.32
CA PHE A 265 -6.68 24.65 2.20
C PHE A 265 -7.69 24.61 3.36
N VAL A 266 -7.70 23.52 4.13
CA VAL A 266 -8.57 23.33 5.30
C VAL A 266 -7.77 22.88 6.53
N ARG A 267 -8.10 23.41 7.71
CA ARG A 267 -7.51 23.02 9.00
C ARG A 267 -8.61 22.67 10.02
N PRO A 268 -8.62 21.48 10.63
CA PRO A 268 -7.75 20.34 10.32
C PRO A 268 -7.98 19.82 8.89
N ALA A 269 -6.95 19.23 8.27
CA ALA A 269 -7.04 18.61 6.95
C ALA A 269 -7.74 17.24 6.98
N ALA A 270 -7.96 16.68 8.18
CA ALA A 270 -8.62 15.40 8.38
C ALA A 270 -9.73 15.49 9.44
N GLY A 271 -10.69 14.56 9.36
CA GLY A 271 -11.82 14.43 10.30
C GLY A 271 -11.91 13.04 10.92
N VAL A 272 -12.40 12.98 12.16
CA VAL A 272 -12.64 11.70 12.85
C VAL A 272 -13.86 10.99 12.21
N PRO A 273 -13.72 9.73 11.71
CA PRO A 273 -14.80 9.05 11.00
C PRO A 273 -16.13 8.97 11.78
N GLY A 274 -17.23 9.25 11.09
CA GLY A 274 -18.58 9.19 11.66
C GLY A 274 -18.94 10.31 12.64
N THR A 275 -18.16 11.40 12.69
CA THR A 275 -18.42 12.57 13.54
C THR A 275 -18.87 13.78 12.70
N THR A 276 -19.29 14.87 13.34
CA THR A 276 -19.35 16.19 12.69
C THR A 276 -18.23 17.06 13.23
N GLY A 277 -17.16 17.21 12.45
CA GLY A 277 -16.01 18.02 12.82
C GLY A 277 -16.27 19.52 12.65
N THR A 278 -15.51 20.33 13.37
CA THR A 278 -15.41 21.78 13.13
C THR A 278 -14.13 22.03 12.34
N PHE A 279 -14.28 22.67 11.18
CA PHE A 279 -13.20 22.88 10.21
C PHE A 279 -13.07 24.37 9.91
N THR A 280 -11.85 24.84 9.69
CA THR A 280 -11.58 26.19 9.21
C THR A 280 -11.11 26.11 7.78
N LEU A 281 -11.93 26.61 6.86
CA LEU A 281 -11.55 26.83 5.46
C LEU A 281 -10.65 28.05 5.40
N TYR A 282 -9.53 27.96 4.68
CA TYR A 282 -8.67 29.09 4.35
C TYR A 282 -8.70 29.31 2.84
N GLY A 283 -8.83 30.56 2.39
CA GLY A 283 -9.02 30.82 0.98
C GLY A 283 -9.32 32.27 0.61
N ARG A 284 -10.01 32.44 -0.52
CA ARG A 284 -10.25 33.72 -1.20
C ARG A 284 -11.76 33.88 -1.41
N ASN A 285 -12.29 35.08 -1.26
CA ASN A 285 -13.71 35.42 -1.47
C ASN A 285 -14.71 34.57 -0.66
N LEU A 286 -14.31 34.13 0.54
CA LEU A 286 -15.15 33.31 1.42
C LEU A 286 -16.25 34.19 2.05
N PRO A 287 -17.56 33.92 1.83
CA PRO A 287 -18.63 34.73 2.42
C PRO A 287 -18.64 34.62 3.94
N GLY A 288 -18.72 35.77 4.62
CA GLY A 288 -18.55 35.85 6.08
C GLY A 288 -17.12 35.54 6.58
N GLY A 289 -16.19 35.19 5.70
CA GLY A 289 -14.81 34.85 6.03
C GLY A 289 -14.02 36.06 6.56
N GLN A 290 -13.36 35.87 7.69
CA GLN A 290 -12.59 36.91 8.38
C GLN A 290 -11.12 36.93 7.92
N PRO A 291 -10.39 38.04 8.06
CA PRO A 291 -8.94 38.08 7.80
C PRO A 291 -8.19 36.96 8.54
N ALA A 292 -7.37 36.19 7.82
CA ALA A 292 -6.74 34.99 8.37
C ALA A 292 -5.54 35.30 9.28
N GLY A 293 -4.80 36.38 9.00
CA GLY A 293 -3.42 36.61 9.41
C GLY A 293 -2.37 35.95 8.49
N LEU A 294 -2.82 35.25 7.44
CA LEU A 294 -1.97 34.46 6.54
C LEU A 294 -1.90 35.10 5.16
N MET A 295 -0.69 35.21 4.59
CA MET A 295 -0.44 35.83 3.29
C MET A 295 -0.15 34.77 2.22
N LEU A 296 -0.75 34.91 1.04
CA LEU A 296 -0.43 34.18 -0.18
C LEU A 296 -0.29 35.18 -1.33
N ASP A 297 0.80 35.11 -2.10
CA ASP A 297 1.08 35.98 -3.24
C ASP A 297 0.94 37.49 -2.95
N ARG A 298 1.29 37.87 -1.70
CA ARG A 298 1.18 39.21 -1.08
C ARG A 298 -0.25 39.70 -0.82
N ARG A 299 -1.24 38.80 -0.77
CA ARG A 299 -2.63 39.09 -0.42
C ARG A 299 -3.06 38.23 0.76
N GLU A 300 -3.86 38.79 1.66
CA GLU A 300 -4.30 38.04 2.84
C GLU A 300 -5.35 37.00 2.46
N LEU A 301 -5.27 35.80 3.02
CA LEU A 301 -6.34 34.81 2.96
C LEU A 301 -7.46 35.20 3.93
N GLN A 302 -8.67 34.74 3.64
CA GLN A 302 -9.77 34.71 4.60
C GLN A 302 -9.84 33.34 5.27
N LYS A 303 -10.36 33.30 6.50
CA LYS A 303 -10.71 32.09 7.23
C LYS A 303 -12.21 32.04 7.53
N LEU A 304 -12.84 30.90 7.31
CA LEU A 304 -14.26 30.65 7.59
C LEU A 304 -14.41 29.33 8.36
N VAL A 305 -15.05 29.39 9.54
CA VAL A 305 -15.32 28.20 10.36
C VAL A 305 -16.64 27.57 9.93
N VAL A 306 -16.60 26.29 9.59
CA VAL A 306 -17.73 25.47 9.12
C VAL A 306 -17.83 24.17 9.92
N LYS A 307 -18.99 23.51 9.85
CA LYS A 307 -19.17 22.13 10.34
C LYS A 307 -19.30 21.19 9.15
N ILE A 308 -18.55 20.09 9.17
CA ILE A 308 -18.55 19.09 8.09
C ILE A 308 -18.84 17.72 8.72
N ALA A 309 -19.85 17.02 8.20
CA ALA A 309 -20.11 15.63 8.55
C ALA A 309 -19.06 14.74 7.90
N VAL A 310 -18.32 13.98 8.72
CA VAL A 310 -17.28 13.06 8.28
C VAL A 310 -17.93 11.68 8.08
N PRO A 311 -17.82 11.05 6.89
CA PRO A 311 -18.32 9.71 6.65
C PRO A 311 -17.84 8.70 7.70
N LYS A 312 -18.70 7.75 8.06
CA LYS A 312 -18.34 6.63 8.94
C LYS A 312 -17.62 5.50 8.19
N SER A 313 -17.99 5.29 6.93
CA SER A 313 -17.23 4.45 6.02
C SER A 313 -16.04 5.24 5.49
N THR A 314 -14.85 4.68 5.59
CA THR A 314 -13.60 5.31 5.13
C THR A 314 -13.12 4.71 3.80
N THR A 315 -13.79 3.68 3.29
CA THR A 315 -13.43 2.97 2.04
C THR A 315 -14.27 3.38 0.84
N ASP A 316 -15.38 4.09 1.05
CA ASP A 316 -16.26 4.55 -0.01
C ASP A 316 -15.74 5.90 -0.55
N LEU A 317 -14.70 5.83 -1.39
CA LEU A 317 -14.05 7.00 -1.97
C LEU A 317 -15.03 7.81 -2.84
N SER A 318 -15.17 9.10 -2.52
CA SER A 318 -16.06 10.03 -3.21
C SER A 318 -15.27 11.20 -3.79
N LEU A 319 -14.25 10.88 -4.60
CA LEU A 319 -13.38 11.83 -5.29
C LEU A 319 -13.76 11.85 -6.79
N SER A 320 -14.65 12.77 -7.18
CA SER A 320 -15.23 12.90 -8.53
C SER A 320 -15.25 14.34 -9.08
N GLY A 321 -14.66 15.27 -8.36
CA GLY A 321 -14.39 16.65 -8.77
C GLY A 321 -12.90 17.03 -8.67
N ILE A 322 -12.02 16.07 -8.36
CA ILE A 322 -10.59 16.28 -8.13
C ILE A 322 -9.77 15.22 -8.88
N ARG A 323 -8.73 15.64 -9.61
CA ARG A 323 -7.72 14.74 -10.20
C ARG A 323 -6.88 14.11 -9.08
N VAL A 324 -6.87 12.78 -8.99
CA VAL A 324 -6.09 12.05 -7.97
C VAL A 324 -4.76 11.61 -8.57
N GLU A 325 -3.66 12.21 -8.10
CA GLU A 325 -2.32 11.82 -8.53
C GLU A 325 -1.92 10.42 -8.02
N PRO A 326 -1.03 9.69 -8.72
CA PRO A 326 -0.56 8.38 -8.29
C PRO A 326 0.02 8.33 -6.86
N VAL A 327 0.72 9.39 -6.42
CA VAL A 327 1.22 9.55 -5.05
C VAL A 327 0.10 9.61 -4.00
N SER A 328 -1.06 10.18 -4.35
CA SER A 328 -2.23 10.34 -3.49
C SER A 328 -3.16 9.13 -3.49
N ALA A 329 -3.07 8.23 -4.48
CA ALA A 329 -4.00 7.13 -4.68
C ALA A 329 -4.01 6.05 -3.56
N GLY A 330 -3.07 6.12 -2.61
CA GLY A 330 -3.06 5.30 -1.39
C GLY A 330 -3.80 5.90 -0.19
N LEU A 331 -4.35 7.12 -0.32
CA LEU A 331 -5.04 7.86 0.74
C LEU A 331 -6.56 7.74 0.65
N ASP A 332 -7.20 7.70 1.83
CA ASP A 332 -8.65 7.66 1.98
C ASP A 332 -9.19 9.07 2.28
N ALA A 333 -10.14 9.57 1.47
CA ALA A 333 -10.73 10.91 1.62
C ALA A 333 -12.14 11.02 1.01
N PHE A 334 -12.85 12.10 1.33
CA PHE A 334 -14.11 12.52 0.72
C PHE A 334 -14.05 14.00 0.32
N GLU A 335 -14.84 14.41 -0.67
CA GLU A 335 -14.86 15.82 -1.11
C GLU A 335 -15.74 16.73 -0.24
N TYR A 336 -15.28 17.98 -0.11
CA TYR A 336 -16.06 19.11 0.37
C TYR A 336 -15.93 20.30 -0.58
N ALA A 337 -17.04 21.00 -0.83
CA ALA A 337 -17.05 22.30 -1.50
C ALA A 337 -18.00 23.24 -0.75
N LEU A 338 -17.58 24.50 -0.55
CA LEU A 338 -18.41 25.53 0.06
C LEU A 338 -19.46 25.99 -0.95
N LYS A 339 -20.75 25.83 -0.60
CA LYS A 339 -21.88 26.37 -1.36
C LYS A 339 -22.34 27.66 -0.70
N ALA A 340 -22.40 28.76 -1.45
CA ALA A 340 -22.85 30.06 -0.97
C ALA A 340 -23.51 30.90 -2.08
N ASP A 341 -24.09 32.03 -1.72
CA ASP A 341 -24.91 32.85 -2.63
C ASP A 341 -24.12 33.48 -3.79
N ASN A 342 -22.82 33.73 -3.60
CA ASN A 342 -21.89 34.18 -4.65
C ASN A 342 -21.23 33.02 -5.44
N GLY A 343 -21.69 31.78 -5.22
CA GLY A 343 -21.28 30.59 -5.99
C GLY A 343 -20.78 29.43 -5.12
N VAL A 344 -20.32 28.38 -5.81
CA VAL A 344 -19.69 27.21 -5.20
C VAL A 344 -18.17 27.31 -5.37
N SER A 345 -17.40 26.90 -4.35
CA SER A 345 -15.94 26.80 -4.45
C SER A 345 -15.48 25.63 -5.33
N ASN A 346 -14.18 25.55 -5.57
CA ASN A 346 -13.52 24.29 -5.88
C ASN A 346 -13.83 23.21 -4.81
N SER A 347 -13.86 21.94 -5.23
CA SER A 347 -13.77 20.81 -4.30
C SER A 347 -12.38 20.75 -3.67
N VAL A 348 -12.34 20.34 -2.39
CA VAL A 348 -11.11 19.99 -1.67
C VAL A 348 -11.30 18.64 -0.96
N PRO A 349 -10.23 17.83 -0.81
CA PRO A 349 -10.32 16.57 -0.10
C PRO A 349 -10.28 16.80 1.42
N ILE A 350 -11.16 16.13 2.15
CA ILE A 350 -11.07 15.99 3.60
C ILE A 350 -10.69 14.55 3.90
N TYR A 351 -9.55 14.35 4.56
CA TYR A 351 -9.01 13.04 4.86
C TYR A 351 -9.62 12.44 6.14
N PHE A 352 -9.43 11.14 6.35
CA PHE A 352 -9.79 10.50 7.62
C PHE A 352 -8.64 10.56 8.63
N ALA A 353 -8.95 10.96 9.86
CA ALA A 353 -8.02 11.00 10.98
C ALA A 353 -7.92 9.62 11.67
N THR A 354 -6.74 9.34 12.22
CA THR A 354 -6.34 8.04 12.80
C THR A 354 -6.40 8.00 14.33
N GLY A 355 -6.93 9.06 14.95
CA GLY A 355 -7.12 9.18 16.39
C GLY A 355 -7.74 10.51 16.77
N THR A 356 -7.23 11.16 17.82
CA THR A 356 -7.58 12.55 18.13
C THR A 356 -7.14 13.51 17.02
N MET A 357 -7.89 14.57 16.71
CA MET A 357 -7.53 15.54 15.68
C MET A 357 -7.17 16.89 16.32
N GLY A 358 -5.92 17.34 16.12
CA GLY A 358 -5.41 18.63 16.53
C GLY A 358 -5.10 19.58 15.37
N VAL A 359 -4.78 20.82 15.71
CA VAL A 359 -4.21 21.84 14.83
C VAL A 359 -3.00 22.43 15.54
N GLU A 360 -2.00 22.87 14.79
CA GLU A 360 -0.86 23.64 15.33
C GLU A 360 -1.31 24.82 16.22
N VAL A 361 -0.45 25.23 17.15
CA VAL A 361 -0.57 26.47 17.92
C VAL A 361 0.82 27.10 18.04
N GLU A 362 1.07 28.08 17.18
CA GLU A 362 2.27 28.92 17.22
C GLU A 362 2.25 29.91 18.42
N PRO A 363 3.40 30.26 19.02
CA PRO A 363 4.74 29.81 18.65
C PRO A 363 5.09 28.43 19.25
N ASN A 364 5.42 27.44 18.42
CA ASN A 364 5.87 26.09 18.84
C ASN A 364 7.34 25.79 18.46
N ASN A 365 8.00 26.74 17.78
CA ASN A 365 9.35 26.69 17.19
C ASN A 365 10.55 26.41 18.14
N THR A 366 10.36 26.05 19.42
CA THR A 366 11.47 25.69 20.32
C THR A 366 11.08 24.58 21.30
N ALA A 367 12.09 23.91 21.88
CA ALA A 367 11.91 22.81 22.84
C ALA A 367 11.00 23.17 24.04
N GLU A 368 11.13 24.39 24.55
CA GLU A 368 10.37 24.95 25.67
C GLU A 368 8.91 25.27 25.30
N LYS A 369 8.67 25.44 23.99
CA LYS A 369 7.38 25.80 23.39
C LYS A 369 6.67 24.62 22.71
N ALA A 370 7.30 23.45 22.69
CA ALA A 370 6.80 22.27 21.99
C ALA A 370 5.34 21.96 22.35
N GLN A 371 4.47 21.93 21.33
CA GLN A 371 3.03 21.76 21.52
C GLN A 371 2.74 20.34 22.01
N LYS A 372 2.12 20.23 23.18
CA LYS A 372 1.75 18.93 23.75
C LYS A 372 0.54 18.35 23.04
N ILE A 373 0.67 17.14 22.51
CA ILE A 373 -0.36 16.47 21.70
C ILE A 373 -0.79 15.14 22.32
N GLN A 374 -2.02 14.73 22.00
CA GLN A 374 -2.53 13.41 22.37
C GLN A 374 -2.21 12.41 21.25
N VAL A 375 -1.82 11.20 21.63
CA VAL A 375 -1.48 10.11 20.71
C VAL A 375 -2.20 8.82 21.17
N PRO A 376 -2.81 8.03 20.26
CA PRO A 376 -2.81 8.22 18.81
C PRO A 376 -3.67 9.40 18.33
N GLY A 377 -3.23 10.03 17.24
CA GLY A 377 -3.87 11.22 16.69
C GLY A 377 -3.15 11.83 15.49
N ASP A 378 -3.83 12.79 14.88
CA ASP A 378 -3.37 13.59 13.75
C ASP A 378 -3.29 15.07 14.17
N VAL A 379 -2.38 15.85 13.57
CA VAL A 379 -2.27 17.31 13.71
C VAL A 379 -2.11 17.92 12.34
N THR A 380 -2.80 19.03 12.06
CA THR A 380 -2.54 19.84 10.86
C THR A 380 -1.75 21.10 11.22
N GLY A 381 -0.56 21.23 10.65
CA GLY A 381 0.32 22.40 10.76
C GLY A 381 0.61 23.03 9.40
N VAL A 382 1.34 24.15 9.40
CA VAL A 382 1.67 24.97 8.23
C VAL A 382 3.03 25.66 8.46
N LEU A 383 4.01 25.31 7.65
CA LEU A 383 5.37 25.86 7.69
C LEU A 383 5.39 27.25 7.03
N GLN A 384 4.83 28.24 7.75
CA GLN A 384 4.40 29.53 7.24
C GLN A 384 5.54 30.45 6.79
N LYS A 385 6.70 30.38 7.44
CA LYS A 385 7.81 31.34 7.26
C LYS A 385 9.15 30.67 7.04
N ARG A 386 10.10 31.42 6.45
CA ARG A 386 11.48 30.95 6.29
C ARG A 386 12.12 30.72 7.65
N GLY A 387 12.54 29.48 7.89
CA GLY A 387 13.09 29.00 9.16
C GLY A 387 12.05 28.41 10.13
N ASP A 388 10.84 28.07 9.66
CA ASP A 388 9.84 27.38 10.49
C ASP A 388 10.28 25.96 10.89
N GLU A 389 10.09 25.63 12.17
CA GLU A 389 10.15 24.27 12.71
C GLU A 389 8.95 24.05 13.66
N ASP A 390 8.06 23.11 13.34
CA ASP A 390 6.91 22.75 14.16
C ASP A 390 7.27 21.63 15.16
N ILE A 391 7.37 21.94 16.46
CA ILE A 391 7.77 20.97 17.49
C ILE A 391 6.58 20.51 18.34
N TYR A 392 6.38 19.19 18.44
CA TYR A 392 5.31 18.53 19.18
C TYR A 392 5.83 17.57 20.26
N GLU A 393 5.34 17.68 21.50
CA GLU A 393 5.70 16.79 22.62
C GLU A 393 4.59 15.76 22.91
N PHE A 394 4.97 14.49 23.06
CA PHE A 394 4.10 13.42 23.56
C PHE A 394 4.90 12.41 24.43
N SER A 395 4.21 11.43 24.99
CA SER A 395 4.81 10.38 25.83
C SER A 395 4.49 8.99 25.29
N MET A 396 5.43 8.05 25.44
CA MET A 396 5.24 6.63 25.12
C MET A 396 5.68 5.73 26.28
N LYS A 397 5.09 4.54 26.32
CA LYS A 397 5.45 3.45 27.23
C LYS A 397 6.50 2.52 26.64
N ALA A 398 7.28 1.86 27.49
CA ALA A 398 8.31 0.92 27.07
C ALA A 398 7.75 -0.16 26.12
N GLY A 399 8.40 -0.34 24.96
CA GLY A 399 8.02 -1.31 23.94
C GLY A 399 6.82 -0.90 23.06
N GLN A 400 6.11 0.19 23.36
CA GLN A 400 5.01 0.70 22.55
C GLN A 400 5.47 1.06 21.13
N VAL A 401 4.65 0.77 20.14
CA VAL A 401 4.92 1.04 18.72
C VAL A 401 3.92 2.09 18.21
N PHE A 402 4.43 3.09 17.48
CA PHE A 402 3.64 4.00 16.66
C PHE A 402 4.25 4.13 15.27
N TRP A 403 3.42 4.36 14.26
CA TRP A 403 3.84 4.92 12.99
C TRP A 403 3.69 6.44 13.06
N ILE A 404 4.77 7.14 12.74
CA ILE A 404 4.85 8.60 12.64
C ILE A 404 4.97 8.91 11.15
N GLU A 405 4.02 9.63 10.59
CA GLU A 405 3.98 9.92 9.15
C GLU A 405 3.54 11.36 8.92
N VAL A 406 4.22 12.06 8.01
CA VAL A 406 3.79 13.37 7.54
C VAL A 406 3.15 13.22 6.16
N PHE A 407 2.13 14.02 5.89
CA PHE A 407 1.52 14.15 4.57
C PHE A 407 1.48 15.62 4.17
N SER A 408 2.12 15.98 3.06
CA SER A 408 2.13 17.29 2.42
C SER A 408 1.94 17.09 0.91
N GLN A 409 2.90 16.47 0.25
CA GLN A 409 2.88 16.24 -1.20
C GLN A 409 1.67 15.39 -1.59
N ARG A 410 1.38 14.32 -0.83
CA ARG A 410 0.23 13.43 -1.10
C ARG A 410 -1.13 14.06 -0.78
N ILE A 411 -1.16 15.20 -0.09
CA ILE A 411 -2.38 16.01 0.13
C ILE A 411 -2.43 17.28 -0.76
N GLY A 412 -1.55 17.38 -1.77
CA GLY A 412 -1.52 18.49 -2.72
C GLY A 412 -0.85 19.77 -2.21
N ALA A 413 -0.16 19.71 -1.06
CA ALA A 413 0.65 20.81 -0.54
C ALA A 413 2.10 20.72 -1.05
N PRO A 414 2.80 21.86 -1.23
CA PRO A 414 4.14 21.90 -1.83
C PRO A 414 5.29 21.88 -0.81
N ALA A 415 5.04 21.54 0.46
CA ALA A 415 6.11 21.42 1.45
C ALA A 415 6.86 20.09 1.28
N ASP A 416 8.17 20.13 1.45
CA ASP A 416 9.10 18.99 1.40
C ASP A 416 9.45 18.63 2.86
N PRO A 417 8.73 17.70 3.54
CA PRO A 417 8.75 17.66 5.00
C PRO A 417 9.91 16.80 5.55
N TYR A 418 10.79 17.41 6.34
CA TYR A 418 11.84 16.70 7.07
C TYR A 418 11.35 16.35 8.48
N LEU A 419 11.29 15.05 8.79
CA LEU A 419 10.80 14.53 10.07
C LEU A 419 11.95 14.22 11.03
N ILE A 420 11.91 14.79 12.23
CA ILE A 420 12.88 14.54 13.31
C ILE A 420 12.16 13.93 14.51
N VAL A 421 12.78 12.92 15.15
CA VAL A 421 12.33 12.37 16.43
C VAL A 421 13.46 12.44 17.45
N ASP A 422 13.22 13.16 18.54
CA ASP A 422 14.15 13.38 19.65
C ASP A 422 13.55 12.87 20.97
N MET A 423 14.36 12.16 21.77
CA MET A 423 13.99 11.77 23.14
C MET A 423 14.36 12.89 24.11
N VAL A 424 13.40 13.38 24.89
CA VAL A 424 13.67 14.36 25.95
C VAL A 424 14.49 13.68 27.03
N GLN A 425 15.65 14.26 27.36
CA GLN A 425 16.49 13.80 28.47
C GLN A 425 16.33 14.75 29.64
N VAL A 426 16.27 14.22 30.86
CA VAL A 426 16.35 14.99 32.10
C VAL A 426 17.47 14.45 32.99
N ASP A 427 18.06 15.32 33.79
CA ASP A 427 19.00 14.94 34.84
C ASP A 427 18.29 14.51 36.15
N LYS A 428 19.08 14.29 37.21
CA LYS A 428 18.58 13.83 38.52
C LYS A 428 17.69 14.87 39.22
N ASP A 429 17.85 16.14 38.87
CA ASP A 429 17.11 17.26 39.45
C ASP A 429 15.87 17.60 38.60
N GLY A 430 15.60 16.80 37.56
CA GLY A 430 14.45 16.94 36.67
C GLY A 430 14.61 18.02 35.59
N LYS A 431 15.80 18.63 35.47
CA LYS A 431 16.08 19.66 34.47
C LYS A 431 16.37 19.00 33.12
N GLU A 432 15.84 19.59 32.05
CA GLU A 432 16.11 19.10 30.69
C GLU A 432 17.57 19.26 30.28
N GLN A 433 18.06 18.23 29.62
CA GLN A 433 19.41 18.10 29.06
C GLN A 433 19.33 18.03 27.54
N ALA A 434 20.47 18.04 26.85
CA ALA A 434 20.50 17.89 25.39
C ALA A 434 19.69 16.64 24.95
N PRO A 435 18.77 16.76 23.98
CA PRO A 435 17.92 15.65 23.58
C PRO A 435 18.72 14.56 22.87
N LYS A 436 18.27 13.31 23.00
CA LYS A 436 18.86 12.18 22.27
C LYS A 436 18.08 11.94 20.98
N ARG A 437 18.72 12.22 19.85
CA ARG A 437 18.22 11.87 18.51
C ARG A 437 17.88 10.38 18.42
N VAL A 438 16.62 10.10 18.09
CA VAL A 438 16.12 8.75 17.80
C VAL A 438 16.25 8.49 16.31
N THR A 439 15.76 9.42 15.48
CA THR A 439 15.90 9.37 14.03
C THR A 439 15.76 10.75 13.40
N ALA A 440 16.21 10.89 12.15
CA ALA A 440 15.76 11.93 11.23
C ALA A 440 15.45 11.24 9.89
N VAL A 441 14.33 11.60 9.26
CA VAL A 441 13.71 10.89 8.14
C VAL A 441 13.26 11.90 7.09
N ASP A 442 13.48 11.51 5.83
CA ASP A 442 13.29 12.26 4.58
C ASP A 442 12.29 11.48 3.70
N ASP A 443 12.20 11.82 2.41
CA ASP A 443 11.47 11.12 1.33
C ASP A 443 11.14 9.63 1.57
N ASN A 444 9.87 9.25 1.38
CA ASN A 444 9.49 7.86 1.18
C ASN A 444 9.66 7.46 -0.29
N GLY A 445 10.87 7.03 -0.66
CA GLY A 445 11.23 6.55 -2.00
C GLY A 445 10.55 5.26 -2.49
N THR A 446 9.43 4.81 -1.89
CA THR A 446 8.71 3.59 -2.29
C THR A 446 7.86 3.83 -3.55
N ASN A 447 8.48 3.67 -4.73
CA ASN A 447 7.78 3.71 -6.00
C ASN A 447 7.18 2.33 -6.38
N LEU A 448 5.86 2.23 -6.51
CA LEU A 448 5.18 0.97 -6.84
C LEU A 448 5.34 0.56 -8.32
N PHE A 449 5.40 1.51 -9.26
CA PHE A 449 5.67 1.21 -10.67
C PHE A 449 6.20 2.42 -11.46
N ALA A 450 7.53 2.56 -11.50
CA ALA A 450 8.20 3.72 -12.07
C ALA A 450 7.88 4.01 -13.55
N ASN A 451 7.76 5.30 -13.90
CA ASN A 451 7.38 5.86 -15.20
C ASN A 451 5.98 5.44 -15.71
N HIS A 452 5.16 4.81 -14.87
CA HIS A 452 3.83 4.29 -15.23
C HIS A 452 2.76 4.66 -14.19
N PHE A 453 3.14 4.63 -12.91
CA PHE A 453 2.32 5.04 -11.78
C PHE A 453 3.24 5.38 -10.62
N ASP A 454 3.90 6.54 -10.72
CA ASP A 454 4.98 6.94 -9.82
C ASP A 454 4.45 7.31 -8.43
N THR A 455 4.75 6.49 -7.43
CA THR A 455 4.29 6.68 -6.03
C THR A 455 5.39 7.06 -5.05
N ALA A 456 6.61 7.33 -5.54
CA ALA A 456 7.65 7.92 -4.69
C ALA A 456 7.19 9.31 -4.21
N THR A 457 7.50 9.67 -2.98
CA THR A 457 6.99 10.89 -2.38
C THR A 457 7.97 11.50 -1.39
N ASP A 458 7.99 12.82 -1.33
CA ASP A 458 8.79 13.63 -0.41
C ASP A 458 8.27 13.48 1.05
N ASP A 459 7.07 12.93 1.22
CA ASP A 459 6.40 12.73 2.51
C ASP A 459 7.06 11.63 3.37
N PRO A 460 7.65 11.95 4.55
CA PRO A 460 8.40 11.01 5.38
C PRO A 460 7.50 10.09 6.23
N VAL A 461 7.98 8.87 6.47
CA VAL A 461 7.32 7.87 7.33
C VAL A 461 8.30 7.07 8.18
N TYR A 462 7.99 6.90 9.47
CA TYR A 462 8.85 6.22 10.43
C TYR A 462 8.06 5.30 11.37
N ARG A 463 8.44 4.01 11.39
CA ARG A 463 7.98 3.05 12.42
C ARG A 463 8.78 3.22 13.70
N PHE A 464 8.23 3.94 14.66
CA PHE A 464 8.86 4.16 15.95
C PHE A 464 8.48 3.08 16.97
N GLN A 465 9.46 2.58 17.74
CA GLN A 465 9.23 1.75 18.92
C GLN A 465 10.00 2.33 20.11
N SER A 466 9.29 2.62 21.20
CA SER A 466 9.91 3.22 22.39
C SER A 466 10.78 2.22 23.14
N ALA A 467 12.00 2.63 23.51
CA ALA A 467 12.93 1.82 24.29
C ALA A 467 12.62 1.81 25.80
N GLY A 468 11.76 2.71 26.29
CA GLY A 468 11.42 2.87 27.70
C GLY A 468 10.16 3.72 27.90
N ASP A 469 9.84 4.01 29.16
CA ASP A 469 8.86 5.05 29.49
C ASP A 469 9.52 6.41 29.36
N ALA A 470 9.13 7.21 28.35
CA ALA A 470 9.81 8.46 28.02
C ALA A 470 8.90 9.48 27.30
N LYS A 471 9.34 10.73 27.35
CA LYS A 471 8.84 11.82 26.50
C LYS A 471 9.63 11.87 25.19
N TYR A 472 8.92 12.19 24.11
CA TYR A 472 9.48 12.39 22.79
C TYR A 472 9.00 13.72 22.20
N ARG A 473 9.89 14.37 21.44
CA ARG A 473 9.57 15.50 20.58
C ARG A 473 9.68 15.06 19.13
N VAL A 474 8.62 15.33 18.37
CA VAL A 474 8.64 15.30 16.90
C VAL A 474 8.81 16.72 16.42
N THR A 475 9.82 16.97 15.59
CA THR A 475 9.92 18.22 14.84
C THR A 475 9.58 17.92 13.38
N VAL A 476 8.67 18.71 12.81
CA VAL A 476 8.42 18.77 11.37
C VAL A 476 8.96 20.10 10.88
N ARG A 477 9.75 20.10 9.81
CA ARG A 477 10.20 21.32 9.13
C ARG A 477 10.23 21.10 7.63
N ASP A 478 10.40 22.16 6.85
CA ASP A 478 10.73 21.98 5.43
C ASP A 478 12.20 21.55 5.30
N ARG A 479 12.52 20.61 4.41
CA ARG A 479 13.88 20.18 4.09
C ARG A 479 14.76 21.38 3.75
N ASN A 480 14.18 22.34 3.04
CA ASN A 480 14.77 23.60 2.58
C ASN A 480 14.37 24.81 3.46
N PHE A 481 13.90 24.62 4.69
CA PHE A 481 13.37 25.68 5.59
C PHE A 481 14.20 26.98 5.66
N GLN A 482 15.54 26.93 5.54
CA GLN A 482 16.39 28.13 5.53
C GLN A 482 16.16 29.07 4.33
N SER A 483 15.49 28.60 3.27
CA SER A 483 15.16 29.38 2.06
C SER A 483 13.66 29.46 1.76
N VAL A 484 12.86 28.46 2.15
CA VAL A 484 11.40 28.40 1.86
C VAL A 484 10.52 28.46 3.11
N GLY A 485 9.24 28.76 2.89
CA GLY A 485 8.16 28.81 3.88
C GLY A 485 7.00 29.61 3.32
N SER A 486 5.76 29.14 3.53
CA SER A 486 4.57 29.78 2.95
C SER A 486 3.30 29.29 3.65
N SER A 487 2.24 30.12 3.66
CA SER A 487 0.90 29.74 4.10
C SER A 487 0.32 28.52 3.37
N ARG A 488 0.90 28.11 2.23
CA ARG A 488 0.53 26.88 1.50
C ARG A 488 1.28 25.63 1.93
N HIS A 489 2.37 25.71 2.71
CA HIS A 489 3.15 24.56 3.19
C HIS A 489 2.42 23.83 4.34
N VAL A 490 1.16 23.49 4.11
CA VAL A 490 0.27 22.78 5.02
C VAL A 490 0.66 21.31 5.04
N TYR A 491 0.74 20.72 6.23
CA TYR A 491 0.97 19.28 6.36
C TYR A 491 0.03 18.67 7.41
N ARG A 492 -0.15 17.36 7.32
CA ARG A 492 -0.78 16.52 8.35
C ARG A 492 0.27 15.60 8.96
N LEU A 493 0.56 15.74 10.24
CA LEU A 493 1.32 14.76 11.03
C LEU A 493 0.34 13.73 11.60
N SER A 494 0.56 12.44 11.37
CA SER A 494 -0.19 11.32 11.96
C SER A 494 0.75 10.52 12.87
N ILE A 495 0.34 10.28 14.11
CA ILE A 495 1.02 9.40 15.07
C ILE A 495 0.01 8.36 15.53
N ARG A 496 0.12 7.14 15.01
CA ARG A 496 -0.93 6.11 15.11
C ARG A 496 -0.38 4.72 15.48
N PRO A 497 -1.20 3.76 15.94
CA PRO A 497 -0.75 2.41 16.28
C PRO A 497 -0.27 1.64 15.03
N GLU A 498 0.27 0.43 15.21
CA GLU A 498 0.59 -0.45 14.07
C GLU A 498 -0.68 -1.12 13.50
N GLU A 499 -1.43 -0.38 12.68
CA GLU A 499 -2.68 -0.84 12.05
C GLU A 499 -2.43 -1.36 10.63
N ARG A 500 -1.90 -2.60 10.56
CA ARG A 500 -1.51 -3.30 9.32
C ARG A 500 -2.68 -3.38 8.32
N ASP A 501 -2.63 -2.53 7.30
CA ASP A 501 -3.65 -2.38 6.26
C ASP A 501 -3.01 -2.17 4.88
N PHE A 502 -3.81 -2.14 3.81
CA PHE A 502 -3.32 -1.91 2.44
C PHE A 502 -4.38 -1.24 1.55
N ARG A 503 -3.94 -0.65 0.43
CA ARG A 503 -4.80 -0.26 -0.69
C ARG A 503 -4.26 -0.87 -1.98
N VAL A 504 -5.15 -1.21 -2.92
CA VAL A 504 -4.78 -1.78 -4.22
C VAL A 504 -5.32 -0.90 -5.34
N VAL A 505 -4.43 -0.53 -6.26
CA VAL A 505 -4.75 0.05 -7.56
C VAL A 505 -4.52 -1.02 -8.62
N VAL A 506 -5.36 -1.08 -9.66
CA VAL A 506 -5.19 -2.01 -10.78
C VAL A 506 -5.10 -1.22 -12.07
N LEU A 507 -3.97 -1.38 -12.77
CA LEU A 507 -3.65 -0.64 -13.99
C LEU A 507 -3.76 -1.55 -15.21
N PRO A 508 -4.36 -1.10 -16.33
CA PRO A 508 -4.20 -1.78 -17.61
C PRO A 508 -2.73 -1.72 -18.04
N LEU A 509 -2.15 -2.83 -18.51
CA LEU A 509 -0.82 -2.79 -19.13
C LEU A 509 -0.95 -2.71 -20.65
N GLY A 510 -0.40 -1.64 -21.22
CA GLY A 510 -0.08 -1.60 -22.63
C GLY A 510 0.99 -2.61 -23.01
N GLN A 511 0.92 -3.14 -24.23
CA GLN A 511 2.04 -3.86 -24.82
C GLN A 511 3.07 -2.82 -25.27
N ASN A 512 4.13 -2.64 -24.48
CA ASN A 512 5.15 -1.62 -24.76
C ASN A 512 6.13 -2.13 -25.82
N THR A 513 5.84 -1.86 -27.08
CA THR A 513 6.46 -2.48 -28.27
C THR A 513 7.56 -1.63 -28.94
N GLY A 514 7.80 -0.40 -28.47
CA GLY A 514 8.83 0.51 -29.00
C GLY A 514 10.20 0.36 -28.34
N GLN A 515 11.23 0.96 -28.95
CA GLN A 515 12.60 0.99 -28.38
C GLN A 515 12.68 1.69 -27.01
N ASN A 516 11.75 2.60 -26.69
CA ASN A 516 11.67 3.31 -25.43
C ASN A 516 10.61 2.67 -24.50
N SER A 517 10.92 1.50 -23.94
CA SER A 517 10.06 0.78 -22.98
C SER A 517 9.80 1.52 -21.65
N ASN A 518 10.36 2.72 -21.48
CA ASN A 518 10.15 3.61 -20.34
C ASN A 518 8.96 4.57 -20.51
N THR A 519 8.34 4.69 -21.69
CA THR A 519 7.13 5.52 -21.85
C THR A 519 5.88 4.72 -21.52
N ALA A 520 5.08 5.17 -20.56
CA ALA A 520 3.70 4.72 -20.42
C ALA A 520 2.86 5.13 -21.65
N GLN A 521 1.79 4.38 -21.89
CA GLN A 521 0.81 4.65 -22.94
C GLN A 521 -0.59 4.49 -22.35
N ASN A 522 -1.51 5.40 -22.70
CA ASN A 522 -2.89 5.36 -22.22
C ASN A 522 -3.67 4.25 -22.95
N TYR A 523 -3.95 3.14 -22.25
CA TYR A 523 -4.72 2.00 -22.76
C TYR A 523 -6.06 1.83 -22.04
N GLY A 524 -7.11 1.55 -22.80
CA GLY A 524 -8.36 1.00 -22.28
C GLY A 524 -8.26 -0.50 -22.02
N ILE A 525 -9.07 -0.99 -21.07
CA ILE A 525 -9.31 -2.43 -20.92
C ILE A 525 -10.30 -2.86 -22.00
N ALA A 526 -9.77 -3.39 -23.10
CA ALA A 526 -10.54 -4.03 -24.15
C ALA A 526 -10.06 -5.48 -24.33
N LEU A 527 -11.01 -6.41 -24.40
CA LEU A 527 -10.81 -7.83 -24.70
C LEU A 527 -11.65 -8.19 -25.92
N ARG A 528 -11.05 -8.83 -26.92
CA ARG A 528 -11.77 -9.53 -27.98
C ARG A 528 -12.13 -10.94 -27.52
N LYS A 529 -13.05 -11.58 -28.24
CA LYS A 529 -13.32 -13.03 -28.16
C LYS A 529 -12.00 -13.81 -28.27
N GLY A 530 -11.80 -14.78 -27.39
CA GLY A 530 -10.55 -15.56 -27.26
C GLY A 530 -9.34 -14.82 -26.67
N GLU A 531 -9.39 -13.50 -26.44
CA GLU A 531 -8.25 -12.71 -26.00
C GLU A 531 -8.00 -12.78 -24.49
N ASN A 532 -6.72 -12.62 -24.11
CA ASN A 532 -6.28 -12.43 -22.74
C ASN A 532 -5.71 -11.01 -22.59
N PHE A 533 -6.22 -10.23 -21.63
CA PHE A 533 -5.71 -8.90 -21.31
C PHE A 533 -5.04 -8.86 -19.93
N LEU A 534 -3.87 -8.24 -19.87
CA LEU A 534 -3.05 -8.17 -18.66
C LEU A 534 -3.20 -6.81 -17.98
N CYS A 535 -3.68 -6.83 -16.74
CA CYS A 535 -3.57 -5.73 -15.81
C CYS A 535 -2.45 -6.01 -14.78
N ARG A 536 -1.99 -4.96 -14.10
CA ARG A 536 -1.10 -5.08 -12.93
C ARG A 536 -1.80 -4.54 -11.70
N ALA A 537 -1.97 -5.38 -10.69
CA ALA A 537 -2.36 -4.93 -9.36
C ALA A 537 -1.12 -4.42 -8.62
N LEU A 538 -1.21 -3.22 -8.04
CA LEU A 538 -0.19 -2.57 -7.21
C LEU A 538 -0.73 -2.43 -5.78
N ALA A 539 0.09 -2.69 -4.77
CA ALA A 539 -0.29 -2.63 -3.35
C ALA A 539 0.46 -1.54 -2.58
N PHE A 540 -0.26 -0.50 -2.17
CA PHE A 540 0.16 0.39 -1.08
C PHE A 540 0.06 -0.40 0.23
N ARG A 541 1.20 -0.79 0.81
CA ARG A 541 1.28 -1.51 2.09
C ARG A 541 1.45 -0.51 3.23
N ARG A 542 0.52 -0.50 4.20
CA ARG A 542 0.54 0.42 5.34
C ARG A 542 0.96 -0.30 6.62
N ASP A 543 1.62 0.43 7.50
CA ASP A 543 1.92 0.08 8.89
C ASP A 543 2.51 -1.32 9.12
N GLY A 544 3.42 -1.74 8.25
CA GLY A 544 4.09 -3.05 8.34
C GLY A 544 3.26 -4.23 7.81
N PHE A 545 2.19 -3.97 7.06
CA PHE A 545 1.40 -5.00 6.38
C PHE A 545 2.24 -5.76 5.34
N ASN A 546 2.79 -6.91 5.75
CA ASN A 546 3.67 -7.74 4.91
C ASN A 546 2.97 -8.97 4.28
N ALA A 547 1.71 -9.25 4.65
CA ALA A 547 1.01 -10.48 4.24
C ALA A 547 0.67 -10.50 2.74
N ALA A 548 0.30 -11.68 2.23
CA ALA A 548 -0.20 -11.83 0.87
C ALA A 548 -1.59 -11.17 0.71
N ILE A 549 -1.84 -10.56 -0.45
CA ILE A 549 -3.13 -9.95 -0.81
C ILE A 549 -3.70 -10.72 -2.00
N GLU A 550 -4.84 -11.37 -1.80
CA GLU A 550 -5.66 -11.94 -2.86
C GLU A 550 -6.43 -10.82 -3.56
N VAL A 551 -6.41 -10.77 -4.89
CA VAL A 551 -7.14 -9.78 -5.69
C VAL A 551 -8.06 -10.50 -6.65
N THR A 552 -9.37 -10.32 -6.50
CA THR A 552 -10.43 -10.99 -7.27
C THR A 552 -11.29 -9.99 -8.03
N ALA A 553 -11.98 -10.43 -9.09
CA ALA A 553 -12.98 -9.65 -9.80
C ALA A 553 -14.40 -10.19 -9.54
N GLU A 554 -15.35 -9.29 -9.31
CA GLU A 554 -16.77 -9.53 -9.06
C GLU A 554 -17.60 -8.78 -10.12
N GLY A 555 -18.74 -9.35 -10.55
CA GLY A 555 -19.58 -8.73 -11.59
C GLY A 555 -19.05 -8.86 -13.02
N LEU A 556 -18.25 -9.89 -13.32
CA LEU A 556 -17.81 -10.21 -14.68
C LEU A 556 -19.01 -10.56 -15.59
N PRO A 557 -19.04 -10.11 -16.85
CA PRO A 557 -20.07 -10.52 -17.81
C PRO A 557 -19.90 -11.98 -18.24
N LYS A 558 -20.98 -12.58 -18.79
CA LYS A 558 -20.96 -13.96 -19.31
C LYS A 558 -19.79 -14.13 -20.30
N GLY A 559 -19.01 -15.20 -20.17
CA GLY A 559 -17.89 -15.49 -21.07
C GLY A 559 -16.60 -14.73 -20.76
N VAL A 560 -16.59 -13.79 -19.81
CA VAL A 560 -15.35 -13.19 -19.28
C VAL A 560 -15.00 -13.81 -17.95
N VAL A 561 -13.74 -14.24 -17.83
CA VAL A 561 -13.18 -14.88 -16.64
C VAL A 561 -11.98 -14.07 -16.15
N CYS A 562 -11.86 -13.94 -14.83
CA CYS A 562 -10.63 -13.53 -14.17
C CYS A 562 -10.44 -14.45 -12.97
N HIS A 563 -9.38 -15.27 -12.98
CA HIS A 563 -9.09 -16.21 -11.89
C HIS A 563 -8.55 -15.52 -10.62
N GLY A 564 -8.49 -14.19 -10.61
CA GLY A 564 -7.82 -13.40 -9.59
C GLY A 564 -6.30 -13.50 -9.69
N THR A 565 -5.62 -12.97 -8.68
CA THR A 565 -4.17 -13.11 -8.48
C THR A 565 -3.82 -12.99 -7.01
N THR A 566 -2.56 -13.21 -6.64
CA THR A 566 -2.05 -12.95 -5.30
C THR A 566 -0.79 -12.10 -5.35
N ILE A 567 -0.88 -10.89 -4.79
CA ILE A 567 0.30 -10.07 -4.48
C ILE A 567 0.99 -10.74 -3.29
N GLY A 568 2.13 -11.39 -3.56
CA GLY A 568 2.84 -12.23 -2.58
C GLY A 568 3.32 -11.47 -1.34
N VAL A 569 3.77 -12.22 -0.33
CA VAL A 569 4.35 -11.67 0.91
C VAL A 569 5.48 -10.69 0.58
N GLY A 570 5.37 -9.46 1.10
CA GLY A 570 6.29 -8.35 0.84
C GLY A 570 6.33 -7.82 -0.60
N GLN A 571 5.61 -8.42 -1.56
CA GLN A 571 5.59 -7.94 -2.95
C GLN A 571 4.70 -6.71 -3.09
N THR A 572 5.10 -5.78 -3.94
CA THR A 572 4.35 -4.55 -4.25
C THR A 572 3.37 -4.72 -5.41
N SER A 573 3.47 -5.79 -6.21
CA SER A 573 2.58 -6.00 -7.36
C SER A 573 2.36 -7.47 -7.72
N ALA A 574 1.34 -7.72 -8.56
CA ALA A 574 1.11 -9.00 -9.25
C ALA A 574 0.41 -8.78 -10.61
N PRO A 575 0.60 -9.68 -11.59
CA PRO A 575 -0.20 -9.72 -12.81
C PRO A 575 -1.63 -10.17 -12.50
N LEU A 576 -2.63 -9.49 -13.04
CA LEU A 576 -4.05 -9.85 -12.98
C LEU A 576 -4.55 -10.00 -14.42
N VAL A 577 -4.95 -11.21 -14.82
CA VAL A 577 -5.35 -11.51 -16.20
C VAL A 577 -6.88 -11.64 -16.30
N PHE A 578 -7.44 -10.99 -17.32
CA PHE A 578 -8.81 -11.19 -17.76
C PHE A 578 -8.78 -11.96 -19.08
N THR A 579 -9.69 -12.90 -19.26
CA THR A 579 -9.80 -13.76 -20.44
C THR A 579 -11.24 -13.74 -20.94
N ALA A 580 -11.45 -13.62 -22.26
CA ALA A 580 -12.78 -13.78 -22.86
C ALA A 580 -12.87 -15.09 -23.66
N THR A 581 -14.00 -15.79 -23.57
CA THR A 581 -14.30 -16.95 -24.42
C THR A 581 -14.65 -16.52 -25.85
N GLU A 582 -14.65 -17.47 -26.78
CA GLU A 582 -15.08 -17.22 -28.17
C GLU A 582 -16.57 -16.85 -28.27
N ASP A 583 -17.40 -17.31 -27.32
CA ASP A 583 -18.83 -17.03 -27.23
C ASP A 583 -19.17 -15.80 -26.34
N ALA A 584 -18.17 -15.04 -25.89
CA ALA A 584 -18.39 -13.85 -25.08
C ALA A 584 -19.20 -12.79 -25.87
N PRO A 585 -20.23 -12.17 -25.26
CA PRO A 585 -21.03 -11.15 -25.92
C PRO A 585 -20.26 -9.83 -26.02
N GLU A 586 -20.49 -9.09 -27.11
CA GLU A 586 -19.95 -7.75 -27.27
C GLU A 586 -20.70 -6.76 -26.38
N MET A 587 -20.01 -6.22 -25.38
CA MET A 587 -20.56 -5.25 -24.43
C MET A 587 -19.46 -4.44 -23.74
N THR A 588 -19.81 -3.28 -23.19
CA THR A 588 -18.97 -2.52 -22.25
C THR A 588 -19.64 -2.58 -20.88
N THR A 589 -18.89 -2.86 -19.82
CA THR A 589 -19.39 -2.89 -18.43
C THR A 589 -18.29 -2.54 -17.44
N SER A 590 -18.68 -1.96 -16.30
CA SER A 590 -17.83 -1.90 -15.12
C SER A 590 -17.68 -3.29 -14.50
N VAL A 591 -16.55 -3.54 -13.85
CA VAL A 591 -16.24 -4.76 -13.07
C VAL A 591 -15.76 -4.33 -11.69
N ARG A 592 -16.23 -4.98 -10.63
CA ARG A 592 -15.83 -4.66 -9.25
C ARG A 592 -14.57 -5.44 -8.89
N LEU A 593 -13.46 -4.75 -8.63
CA LEU A 593 -12.24 -5.37 -8.15
C LEU A 593 -12.21 -5.37 -6.62
N VAL A 594 -11.78 -6.47 -6.03
CA VAL A 594 -11.80 -6.68 -4.58
C VAL A 594 -10.49 -7.29 -4.13
N ALA A 595 -9.77 -6.56 -3.28
CA ALA A 595 -8.56 -7.03 -2.65
C ALA A 595 -8.87 -7.49 -1.20
N LYS A 596 -8.43 -8.68 -0.84
CA LYS A 596 -8.65 -9.34 0.45
C LYS A 596 -7.29 -9.82 0.98
N ALA A 597 -7.09 -9.76 2.30
CA ALA A 597 -5.94 -10.39 2.92
C ALA A 597 -6.31 -11.05 4.24
N ARG A 598 -5.58 -12.11 4.57
CA ARG A 598 -5.65 -12.73 5.89
C ARG A 598 -4.78 -11.95 6.87
N LEU A 599 -5.41 -11.12 7.69
CA LEU A 599 -4.78 -10.56 8.89
C LEU A 599 -4.70 -11.63 9.97
N ASP A 600 -3.57 -12.35 10.03
CA ASP A 600 -3.25 -13.19 11.18
C ASP A 600 -2.95 -12.31 12.40
N ASP A 601 -3.67 -12.58 13.49
CA ASP A 601 -3.54 -11.93 14.80
C ASP A 601 -2.06 -11.82 15.22
N PRO A 602 -1.51 -10.59 15.40
CA PRO A 602 -0.10 -10.40 15.72
C PRO A 602 0.38 -11.12 17.00
N ALA A 603 -0.49 -11.28 18.00
CA ALA A 603 -0.16 -12.04 19.21
C ALA A 603 -0.05 -13.54 18.90
N LYS A 604 -0.92 -14.07 18.03
CA LYS A 604 -0.84 -15.47 17.56
C LYS A 604 0.36 -15.72 16.65
N VAL A 605 0.71 -14.79 15.76
CA VAL A 605 1.93 -14.88 14.93
C VAL A 605 3.18 -14.89 15.81
N THR A 606 3.28 -13.94 16.76
CA THR A 606 4.40 -13.87 17.70
C THR A 606 4.51 -15.12 18.57
N ALA A 607 3.38 -15.65 19.06
CA ALA A 607 3.34 -16.92 19.79
C ALA A 607 3.75 -18.13 18.92
N ALA A 608 3.34 -18.17 17.65
CA ALA A 608 3.71 -19.23 16.72
C ALA A 608 5.20 -19.21 16.37
N ASP A 609 5.81 -18.04 16.17
CA ASP A 609 7.23 -17.92 15.88
C ASP A 609 8.10 -18.12 17.13
N ALA A 610 7.62 -17.73 18.31
CA ALA A 610 8.21 -18.12 19.59
C ALA A 610 8.17 -19.65 19.77
N ALA A 611 7.05 -20.31 19.44
CA ALA A 611 6.92 -21.76 19.49
C ALA A 611 7.84 -22.46 18.47
N LYS A 612 7.95 -21.96 17.23
CA LYS A 612 8.93 -22.47 16.24
C LYS A 612 10.36 -22.36 16.77
N LYS A 613 10.75 -21.20 17.32
CA LYS A 613 12.09 -20.99 17.91
C LYS A 613 12.34 -21.94 19.10
N ALA A 614 11.34 -22.16 19.96
CA ALA A 614 11.42 -23.12 21.05
C ALA A 614 11.58 -24.58 20.56
N VAL A 615 10.85 -24.98 19.51
CA VAL A 615 10.97 -26.31 18.88
C VAL A 615 12.34 -26.49 18.22
N VAL A 616 12.85 -25.48 17.52
CA VAL A 616 14.21 -25.51 16.93
C VAL A 616 15.28 -25.59 18.03
N ALA A 617 15.15 -24.82 19.10
CA ALA A 617 16.06 -24.89 20.25
C ALA A 617 16.01 -26.26 20.96
N ALA A 618 14.82 -26.85 21.11
CA ALA A 618 14.66 -28.19 21.67
C ALA A 618 15.30 -29.26 20.77
N LEU A 619 15.06 -29.21 19.45
CA LEU A 619 15.69 -30.12 18.48
C LEU A 619 17.23 -29.98 18.48
N ALA A 620 17.76 -28.75 18.56
CA ALA A 620 19.19 -28.50 18.68
C ALA A 620 19.79 -28.99 20.02
N ALA A 621 18.97 -29.18 21.06
CA ALA A 621 19.39 -29.76 22.33
C ALA A 621 19.41 -31.30 22.31
N VAL A 622 18.64 -31.96 21.43
CA VAL A 622 18.56 -33.44 21.37
C VAL A 622 19.95 -34.10 21.20
N PRO A 623 20.83 -33.70 20.27
CA PRO A 623 22.15 -34.32 20.14
C PRO A 623 23.02 -34.21 21.39
N LYS A 624 22.90 -33.11 22.16
CA LYS A 624 23.61 -32.93 23.43
C LYS A 624 23.05 -33.86 24.52
N ALA A 625 21.73 -34.04 24.58
CA ALA A 625 21.09 -35.00 25.48
C ALA A 625 21.48 -36.45 25.14
N THR A 626 21.45 -36.83 23.85
CA THR A 626 21.87 -38.17 23.39
C THR A 626 23.36 -38.44 23.69
N ALA A 627 24.23 -37.45 23.47
CA ALA A 627 25.65 -37.55 23.82
C ALA A 627 25.88 -37.73 25.34
N ALA A 628 25.05 -37.13 26.19
CA ALA A 628 25.12 -37.30 27.65
C ALA A 628 24.61 -38.68 28.14
N ILE A 629 23.80 -39.39 27.34
CA ILE A 629 23.31 -40.74 27.67
C ILE A 629 24.32 -41.82 27.28
N LYS A 630 25.09 -41.63 26.19
CA LYS A 630 26.06 -42.62 25.67
C LYS A 630 27.01 -43.24 26.73
N PRO A 631 27.58 -42.49 27.70
CA PRO A 631 28.43 -43.07 28.74
C PRO A 631 27.71 -44.09 29.65
N ALA A 632 26.38 -43.99 29.79
CA ALA A 632 25.59 -44.96 30.54
C ALA A 632 25.40 -46.27 29.77
N ASP A 633 25.11 -46.21 28.46
CA ASP A 633 24.99 -47.41 27.61
C ASP A 633 26.30 -48.18 27.51
N ASP A 634 27.42 -47.47 27.34
CA ASP A 634 28.74 -48.09 27.27
C ASP A 634 29.15 -48.70 28.63
N ALA A 635 28.73 -48.09 29.75
CA ALA A 635 28.88 -48.66 31.09
C ALA A 635 27.99 -49.91 31.32
N VAL A 636 26.74 -49.90 30.84
CA VAL A 636 25.82 -51.04 30.92
C VAL A 636 26.34 -52.23 30.12
N LYS A 637 26.83 -52.01 28.88
CA LYS A 637 27.45 -53.06 28.07
C LYS A 637 28.71 -53.63 28.74
N LYS A 638 29.55 -52.78 29.34
CA LYS A 638 30.73 -53.21 30.11
C LYS A 638 30.34 -54.04 31.34
N ALA A 639 29.30 -53.64 32.07
CA ALA A 639 28.77 -54.39 33.21
C ALA A 639 28.17 -55.75 32.78
N GLN A 640 27.47 -55.81 31.64
CA GLN A 640 26.97 -57.06 31.06
C GLN A 640 28.11 -58.01 30.67
N GLY A 641 29.15 -57.53 29.97
CA GLY A 641 30.31 -58.36 29.60
C GLY A 641 31.09 -58.90 30.81
N LEU A 642 31.23 -58.09 31.87
CA LEU A 642 31.80 -58.55 33.14
C LEU A 642 30.90 -59.59 33.83
N ARG A 643 29.57 -59.40 33.81
CA ARG A 643 28.60 -60.36 34.34
C ARG A 643 28.65 -61.70 33.61
N THR A 644 28.66 -61.73 32.27
CA THR A 644 28.77 -63.00 31.52
C THR A 644 30.08 -63.73 31.78
N THR A 645 31.17 -62.99 32.03
CA THR A 645 32.46 -63.56 32.46
C THR A 645 32.36 -64.18 33.85
N ALA A 646 31.70 -63.49 34.80
CA ALA A 646 31.47 -64.00 36.14
C ALA A 646 30.54 -65.22 36.18
N GLU A 647 29.46 -65.23 35.37
CA GLU A 647 28.52 -66.37 35.26
C GLU A 647 29.20 -67.61 34.66
N LYS A 648 30.11 -67.44 33.67
CA LYS A 648 30.95 -68.53 33.17
C LYS A 648 31.90 -69.08 34.24
N LYS A 649 32.56 -68.21 35.02
CA LYS A 649 33.44 -68.64 36.12
C LYS A 649 32.66 -69.38 37.21
N TYR A 650 31.55 -68.81 37.68
CA TYR A 650 30.67 -69.43 38.68
C TYR A 650 30.21 -70.82 38.26
N THR A 651 29.84 -71.01 36.98
CA THR A 651 29.42 -72.31 36.44
C THR A 651 30.56 -73.34 36.42
N ALA A 652 31.81 -72.91 36.19
CA ALA A 652 32.99 -73.78 36.29
C ALA A 652 33.29 -74.17 37.74
N ASP A 653 33.32 -73.18 38.65
CA ASP A 653 33.62 -73.38 40.07
C ASP A 653 32.58 -74.31 40.75
N ASN A 654 31.28 -74.17 40.42
CA ASN A 654 30.22 -75.02 40.97
C ASN A 654 30.28 -76.48 40.48
N LYS A 655 30.85 -76.73 39.29
CA LYS A 655 31.03 -78.09 38.77
C LYS A 655 32.04 -78.87 39.62
N VAL A 656 33.11 -78.23 40.06
CA VAL A 656 34.12 -78.83 40.96
C VAL A 656 33.49 -79.20 42.32
N SER A 657 32.57 -78.36 42.81
CA SER A 657 31.83 -78.61 44.07
C SER A 657 30.88 -79.82 43.99
N THR A 658 30.21 -80.03 42.84
CA THR A 658 29.19 -81.10 42.72
C THR A 658 29.78 -82.51 42.56
N ASP A 659 31.01 -82.64 42.06
CA ASP A 659 31.67 -83.95 41.95
C ASP A 659 32.34 -84.36 43.27
N ALA A 660 32.87 -83.40 44.05
CA ALA A 660 33.33 -83.64 45.43
C ALA A 660 32.21 -84.14 46.35
N ALA A 661 30.97 -83.65 46.16
CA ALA A 661 29.81 -84.05 46.94
C ALA A 661 29.31 -85.50 46.67
N LYS A 662 29.71 -86.12 45.55
CA LYS A 662 29.28 -87.48 45.17
C LYS A 662 30.26 -88.58 45.60
N ALA A 663 31.51 -88.22 45.94
CA ALA A 663 32.53 -89.18 46.36
C ALA A 663 32.38 -89.64 47.82
N LYS A 664 31.71 -88.87 48.69
CA LYS A 664 31.63 -89.18 50.14
C LYS A 664 30.51 -90.16 50.50
N THR A 665 29.40 -90.17 49.77
CA THR A 665 28.16 -90.90 50.13
C THR A 665 28.19 -92.41 49.86
N LYS A 666 29.36 -92.99 49.52
CA LYS A 666 29.52 -94.44 49.24
C LYS A 666 30.45 -95.16 50.24
N THR A 667 31.16 -94.44 51.10
CA THR A 667 32.11 -95.02 52.05
C THR A 667 31.50 -95.24 53.44
N ASP A 668 30.60 -94.34 53.86
CA ASP A 668 30.06 -94.29 55.22
C ASP A 668 28.84 -95.21 55.45
N LYS A 669 28.66 -96.27 54.64
CA LYS A 669 27.54 -97.25 54.74
C LYS A 669 27.94 -98.61 55.34
N THR A 670 29.17 -98.74 55.86
CA THR A 670 29.68 -100.02 56.39
C THR A 670 30.27 -99.89 57.81
N ALA A 671 29.81 -98.90 58.59
CA ALA A 671 30.37 -98.60 59.92
C ALA A 671 29.36 -97.96 60.91
N ALA A 672 28.17 -98.56 61.09
CA ALA A 672 27.21 -98.12 62.12
C ALA A 672 26.24 -99.22 62.63
N ASP A 673 25.70 -100.05 61.74
CA ASP A 673 24.49 -100.86 62.01
C ASP A 673 24.66 -102.07 62.97
N THR A 674 25.77 -102.19 63.70
CA THR A 674 26.04 -103.32 64.62
C THR A 674 26.39 -102.90 66.06
N LYS A 675 25.90 -101.76 66.55
CA LYS A 675 25.59 -101.61 67.99
C LYS A 675 24.36 -100.78 68.35
N LYS A 676 23.25 -101.15 67.70
CA LYS A 676 21.88 -101.00 68.21
C LYS A 676 21.75 -101.55 69.64
N ALA A 677 20.86 -100.94 70.45
CA ALA A 677 20.35 -101.41 71.76
C ALA A 677 21.40 -101.64 72.87
N ALA A 678 21.54 -100.63 73.74
CA ALA A 678 22.14 -100.59 75.08
C ALA A 678 22.38 -99.10 75.45
N ASP A 679 21.40 -98.21 75.28
CA ASP A 679 20.21 -98.02 76.13
C ASP A 679 20.54 -97.57 77.57
N THR A 680 19.81 -96.54 78.01
CA THR A 680 19.76 -95.92 79.35
C THR A 680 20.69 -94.72 79.58
N ALA A 681 20.03 -93.56 79.69
CA ALA A 681 20.43 -92.31 80.38
C ALA A 681 21.90 -91.82 80.28
N GLN A 682 22.07 -90.64 79.67
CA GLN A 682 22.22 -89.46 80.52
C GLN A 682 21.86 -88.13 79.84
N THR A 683 21.20 -87.27 80.64
CA THR A 683 21.22 -85.79 80.59
C THR A 683 21.32 -85.08 79.24
N ALA A 684 20.17 -84.53 78.81
CA ALA A 684 20.10 -83.10 78.48
C ALA A 684 20.66 -82.27 79.68
N ASP A 685 21.18 -81.05 79.53
CA ASP A 685 20.54 -79.95 78.81
C ASP A 685 21.50 -78.76 78.55
N THR A 686 21.04 -77.76 77.81
CA THR A 686 21.47 -76.34 77.80
C THR A 686 22.98 -76.03 77.84
N ALA A 687 23.48 -75.70 76.65
CA ALA A 687 24.31 -74.53 76.29
C ALA A 687 25.35 -73.90 77.25
N ALA A 688 26.41 -73.36 76.61
CA ALA A 688 27.31 -72.32 77.08
C ALA A 688 28.45 -72.66 78.08
N LYS A 689 29.60 -73.06 77.51
CA LYS A 689 30.89 -72.33 77.60
C LYS A 689 31.66 -72.64 76.30
N LYS A 690 31.92 -71.75 75.34
CA LYS A 690 32.28 -70.31 75.30
C LYS A 690 33.63 -70.00 75.95
N LYS A 691 34.58 -69.54 75.10
CA LYS A 691 35.93 -69.03 75.43
C LYS A 691 36.88 -70.09 76.05
N ALA A 692 38.20 -70.01 75.93
CA ALA A 692 39.14 -69.27 75.06
C ALA A 692 40.54 -69.95 75.27
N THR A 693 41.67 -69.57 74.66
CA THR A 693 42.02 -68.33 73.94
C THR A 693 43.07 -68.62 72.87
N ASP A 694 43.01 -67.77 71.85
CA ASP A 694 44.03 -67.39 70.88
C ASP A 694 45.44 -67.24 71.52
N THR A 695 46.56 -67.19 70.78
CA THR A 695 46.94 -65.93 70.09
C THR A 695 48.16 -66.08 69.17
N ALA A 696 47.98 -65.71 67.89
CA ALA A 696 49.00 -65.19 66.95
C ALA A 696 50.19 -66.11 66.55
N LYS A 697 51.02 -65.78 65.54
CA LYS A 697 51.15 -64.55 64.71
C LYS A 697 51.47 -64.96 63.26
N THR A 698 50.67 -64.66 62.22
CA THR A 698 50.42 -63.35 61.55
C THR A 698 51.67 -62.78 60.85
N ALA A 699 51.66 -62.23 59.63
CA ALA A 699 50.76 -62.31 58.44
C ALA A 699 51.37 -61.46 57.29
N ALA A 700 50.86 -61.61 56.07
CA ALA A 700 50.56 -60.53 55.10
C ALA A 700 49.99 -61.15 53.80
N ASP A 701 49.13 -60.53 52.99
CA ASP A 701 47.88 -59.81 53.31
C ASP A 701 46.90 -60.14 52.13
N THR A 702 46.06 -59.34 51.45
CA THR A 702 45.70 -57.91 51.47
C THR A 702 44.20 -57.76 51.68
N LYS A 703 43.80 -57.37 52.90
CA LYS A 703 42.43 -57.02 53.31
C LYS A 703 41.86 -55.82 52.52
N LYS A 704 41.43 -56.00 51.25
CA LYS A 704 40.82 -54.91 50.45
C LYS A 704 39.94 -55.32 49.25
N VAL A 705 39.08 -56.33 49.37
CA VAL A 705 38.19 -56.76 48.24
C VAL A 705 36.69 -56.89 48.58
N SER A 706 36.32 -57.33 49.78
CA SER A 706 34.91 -57.58 50.16
C SER A 706 34.08 -56.29 50.24
N ASP A 707 34.58 -55.29 50.97
CA ASP A 707 33.73 -54.25 51.56
C ASP A 707 33.25 -53.23 50.52
N THR A 708 34.02 -53.01 49.44
CA THR A 708 33.69 -52.08 48.35
C THR A 708 32.54 -52.59 47.48
N ALA A 709 32.37 -53.92 47.34
CA ALA A 709 31.39 -54.51 46.43
C ALA A 709 29.95 -54.33 46.94
N GLN A 710 29.74 -54.48 48.25
CA GLN A 710 28.40 -54.48 48.85
C GLN A 710 27.80 -53.06 48.94
N THR A 711 28.63 -52.02 49.14
CA THR A 711 28.18 -50.62 49.08
C THR A 711 27.86 -50.20 47.65
N ALA A 712 28.65 -50.65 46.66
CA ALA A 712 28.48 -50.30 45.25
C ALA A 712 27.18 -50.87 44.66
N ASP A 713 26.87 -52.15 44.92
CA ASP A 713 25.62 -52.79 44.46
C ASP A 713 24.38 -52.13 45.09
N THR A 714 24.43 -51.81 46.39
CA THR A 714 23.35 -51.11 47.09
C THR A 714 23.12 -49.70 46.53
N ALA A 715 24.20 -48.94 46.27
CA ALA A 715 24.12 -47.62 45.66
C ALA A 715 23.65 -47.66 44.20
N ALA A 716 24.08 -48.65 43.42
CA ALA A 716 23.66 -48.84 42.04
C ALA A 716 22.18 -49.21 41.93
N LYS A 717 21.69 -50.13 42.77
CA LYS A 717 20.26 -50.50 42.84
C LYS A 717 19.38 -49.33 43.26
N LYS A 718 19.81 -48.55 44.27
CA LYS A 718 19.10 -47.32 44.65
C LYS A 718 19.06 -46.31 43.51
N LYS A 719 20.21 -45.99 42.90
CA LYS A 719 20.29 -45.03 41.79
C LYS A 719 19.52 -45.50 40.55
N ALA A 720 19.47 -46.80 40.28
CA ALA A 720 18.65 -47.37 39.20
C ALA A 720 17.15 -47.26 39.50
N ALA A 721 16.72 -47.51 40.74
CA ALA A 721 15.34 -47.32 41.17
C ALA A 721 14.92 -45.83 41.13
N ASP A 722 15.78 -44.93 41.62
CA ASP A 722 15.56 -43.47 41.57
C ASP A 722 15.52 -42.96 40.12
N THR A 723 16.35 -43.51 39.22
CA THR A 723 16.35 -43.16 37.77
C THR A 723 15.11 -43.72 37.06
N ALA A 724 14.71 -44.96 37.35
CA ALA A 724 13.49 -45.56 36.81
C ALA A 724 12.24 -44.82 37.29
N LYS A 725 12.23 -44.38 38.55
CA LYS A 725 11.20 -43.51 39.11
C LYS A 725 11.19 -42.14 38.42
N ALA A 726 12.34 -41.48 38.27
CA ALA A 726 12.42 -40.20 37.56
C ALA A 726 11.98 -40.31 36.08
N ALA A 727 12.27 -41.44 35.42
CA ALA A 727 11.79 -41.72 34.06
C ALA A 727 10.28 -41.97 34.03
N ALA A 728 9.71 -42.68 35.00
CA ALA A 728 8.27 -42.89 35.13
C ALA A 728 7.53 -41.59 35.48
N ASP A 729 8.06 -40.77 36.38
CA ASP A 729 7.52 -39.46 36.74
C ASP A 729 7.62 -38.46 35.57
N THR A 730 8.72 -38.48 34.81
CA THR A 730 8.87 -37.69 33.57
C THR A 730 7.90 -38.16 32.49
N LYS A 731 7.73 -39.48 32.30
CA LYS A 731 6.74 -40.01 31.36
C LYS A 731 5.33 -39.62 31.77
N LYS A 732 4.98 -39.76 33.05
CA LYS A 732 3.68 -39.34 33.59
C LYS A 732 3.45 -37.84 33.37
N ALA A 733 4.46 -36.99 33.60
CA ALA A 733 4.38 -35.56 33.34
C ALA A 733 4.16 -35.26 31.84
N ALA A 734 4.79 -36.01 30.93
CA ALA A 734 4.55 -35.91 29.49
C ALA A 734 3.14 -36.40 29.09
N ASP A 735 2.68 -37.53 29.62
CA ASP A 735 1.33 -38.08 29.40
C ASP A 735 0.25 -37.11 29.94
N ASP A 736 0.47 -36.48 31.09
CA ASP A 736 -0.44 -35.50 31.69
C ASP A 736 -0.36 -34.13 30.98
N ALA A 737 0.79 -33.74 30.43
CA ALA A 737 0.93 -32.58 29.55
C ALA A 737 0.21 -32.81 28.20
N ALA A 738 0.31 -34.00 27.63
CA ALA A 738 -0.42 -34.39 26.41
C ALA A 738 -1.93 -34.37 26.66
N LYS A 739 -2.43 -34.94 27.76
CA LYS A 739 -3.84 -34.84 28.16
C LYS A 739 -4.31 -33.39 28.31
N LYS A 740 -3.50 -32.53 28.95
CA LYS A 740 -3.80 -31.10 29.09
C LYS A 740 -3.84 -30.38 27.73
N LEU A 741 -2.94 -30.73 26.81
CA LEU A 741 -2.94 -30.18 25.44
C LEU A 741 -4.20 -30.60 24.67
N THR A 742 -4.56 -31.89 24.68
CA THR A 742 -5.79 -32.39 24.05
C THR A 742 -7.05 -31.77 24.67
N ALA A 743 -7.08 -31.60 26.00
CA ALA A 743 -8.19 -30.93 26.69
C ALA A 743 -8.27 -29.44 26.32
N ALA A 744 -7.14 -28.73 26.23
CA ALA A 744 -7.09 -27.34 25.78
C ALA A 744 -7.52 -27.18 24.32
N GLN A 745 -7.13 -28.10 23.43
CA GLN A 745 -7.58 -28.15 22.03
C GLN A 745 -9.09 -28.41 21.93
N ALA A 746 -9.63 -29.35 22.72
CA ALA A 746 -11.07 -29.61 22.78
C ALA A 746 -11.85 -28.41 23.33
N ALA A 747 -11.35 -27.74 24.38
CA ALA A 747 -11.95 -26.53 24.93
C ALA A 747 -11.91 -25.36 23.94
N ALA A 748 -10.78 -25.15 23.24
CA ALA A 748 -10.65 -24.13 22.21
C ALA A 748 -11.59 -24.39 21.02
N LYS A 749 -11.73 -25.66 20.58
CA LYS A 749 -12.71 -26.04 19.56
C LYS A 749 -14.14 -25.74 20.03
N LYS A 750 -14.52 -26.18 21.24
CA LYS A 750 -15.86 -25.92 21.79
C LYS A 750 -16.15 -24.41 21.88
N ALA A 751 -15.18 -23.60 22.31
CA ALA A 751 -15.32 -22.15 22.37
C ALA A 751 -15.52 -21.52 20.97
N ALA A 752 -14.85 -22.05 19.93
CA ALA A 752 -15.06 -21.63 18.55
C ALA A 752 -16.45 -22.06 18.02
N ASP A 753 -16.87 -23.30 18.28
CA ASP A 753 -18.18 -23.84 17.88
C ASP A 753 -19.33 -23.06 18.56
N ASP A 754 -19.20 -22.72 19.85
CA ASP A 754 -20.18 -21.92 20.60
C ASP A 754 -20.20 -20.45 20.14
N ALA A 755 -19.04 -19.86 19.82
CA ALA A 755 -18.97 -18.52 19.26
C ALA A 755 -19.58 -18.43 17.85
N ALA A 756 -19.39 -19.47 17.03
CA ALA A 756 -20.02 -19.60 15.71
C ALA A 756 -21.55 -19.70 15.82
N LYS A 757 -22.06 -20.53 16.75
CA LYS A 757 -23.50 -20.62 17.06
C LYS A 757 -24.08 -19.29 17.56
N LYS A 758 -23.35 -18.55 18.42
CA LYS A 758 -23.78 -17.23 18.87
C LYS A 758 -23.91 -16.24 17.70
N LYS A 759 -22.89 -16.15 16.83
CA LYS A 759 -22.96 -15.29 15.63
C LYS A 759 -24.09 -15.70 14.68
N ALA A 760 -24.34 -17.00 14.52
CA ALA A 760 -25.46 -17.50 13.71
C ALA A 760 -26.82 -17.09 14.30
N ALA A 761 -27.01 -17.20 15.62
CA ALA A 761 -28.23 -16.76 16.31
C ALA A 761 -28.43 -15.23 16.24
N GLU A 762 -27.35 -14.45 16.33
CA GLU A 762 -27.37 -12.99 16.16
C GLU A 762 -27.72 -12.60 14.72
N ALA A 763 -27.17 -13.30 13.72
CA ALA A 763 -27.53 -13.10 12.30
C ALA A 763 -28.99 -13.48 12.00
N VAL A 764 -29.52 -14.56 12.57
CA VAL A 764 -30.94 -14.94 12.44
C VAL A 764 -31.86 -13.91 13.11
N LYS A 765 -31.48 -13.36 14.28
CA LYS A 765 -32.21 -12.24 14.89
C LYS A 765 -32.21 -11.00 14.00
N ALA A 766 -31.07 -10.62 13.44
CA ALA A 766 -30.97 -9.48 12.52
C ALA A 766 -31.82 -9.69 11.26
N ALA A 767 -31.76 -10.87 10.63
CA ALA A 767 -32.57 -11.20 9.46
C ALA A 767 -34.08 -11.23 9.75
N THR A 768 -34.48 -11.55 10.99
CA THR A 768 -35.90 -11.52 11.42
C THR A 768 -36.37 -10.09 11.67
N ALA A 769 -35.52 -9.24 12.25
CA ALA A 769 -35.80 -7.82 12.53
C ALA A 769 -35.72 -6.90 11.29
N VAL A 770 -35.43 -7.46 10.10
CA VAL A 770 -35.51 -6.79 8.79
C VAL A 770 -36.73 -7.28 8.00
N LYS A 771 -37.54 -8.18 8.58
CA LYS A 771 -38.71 -8.81 7.95
C LYS A 771 -40.03 -8.56 8.71
N ALA A 772 -39.99 -7.64 9.66
CA ALA A 772 -41.09 -7.10 10.46
C ALA A 772 -40.90 -5.58 10.59
#